data_AF-A0A954I2M7-F1
#
_entry.id   AF-A0A954I2M7-F1
#
_cell.length_a   1.000
_cell.length_b   1.000
_cell.length_c   1.000
_cell.angle_alpha   90.00
_cell.angle_beta   90.00
_cell.angle_gamma   90.00
#
_symmetry.space_group_name_H-M   'P 1'
#
loop_
_entity.id
_entity.type
_entity.pdbx_description
1 polymer ?
#
loop_
_entity_poly.entity_id
_entity_poly.type
_entity_poly.pdbx_seq_one_letter_code
_entity_poly.pdbx_strand_id
1 'polypeptide(L)'
;DSESGQVTNLGVDHASYGWSPGSHHLAVLVVEAGQGNTPLNGDGDADDQVLHVYNALSGNLVNVGLVVSNFWRWSPTAGQIVFDVNEGEQGDGDLIEENRIGASADVVHVYDAWNETTRNLEVEQFGLVWSPDGQKLAVIAHETEVAIDHNNDGDVHDFVPHIYHATSGAFTNTQYTGHDPVWSPDSQRLTFIASEWMWMDLNGDLDTNDDVLHLMDANTATFISLGVDARVPDDGWSPDSRYFVTLVSERGEGVDFNGDGDTLDNPVNIYDTVGGSLTSTGFPRSAGESAWNASSTAHAIKVSEGSHSADLNADGDQSDRVLLISSAGGGFVNNLQLAVDLWEWSPDGRFLVFQVDEADQGEDFNNDGDTNDFVLHVYDHDHALVTNLELDGSLGWDWSPDGRHLAFRVDESDQGADLNADSDTDDDVLHFYDPVTRTIDNTGLPALGDLQDQWNATSELFKFLVPESNAGVDLNGDGDAFDPVLHLAQFEPVSNQPPQAQADAFDADEIAGVLGNLLSDNGQGPDSDPDGDPLSVLSVEGQAIAPGQTVLITLASGARLRVGSDGQFTYDPNGAFDLDPGETAQEQFSYTIRDAADATSTAQVVITVHNSALTITGNTATLTGTDGDDFIVHRIGSRRVKINGVSFTLPEHIDTIEIDALAGNDTLNLIGTSGDESGLTRPGTVFFEHDATHAGFDFTAVNVEIAILDGNGGNDTLTLRDPTAPGDDKFFTRPHSAVMFAADGSYQSNAFGFMTTGIFNAG
;
A
#
# COMPACT_ATOMS: atom_id res chain seq x y z
N ASP A 1 -16.51 40.04 4.29
CA ASP A 1 -16.38 39.81 2.84
C ASP A 1 -14.96 40.20 2.44
N SER A 2 -14.20 39.26 1.88
CA SER A 2 -12.79 39.44 1.50
C SER A 2 -12.60 40.31 0.25
N GLU A 3 -13.60 40.37 -0.65
CA GLU A 3 -13.53 41.20 -1.85
C GLU A 3 -13.91 42.64 -1.57
N SER A 4 -14.97 42.86 -0.78
CA SER A 4 -15.46 44.21 -0.49
C SER A 4 -14.88 44.82 0.78
N GLY A 5 -14.24 44.01 1.64
CA GLY A 5 -13.84 44.42 3.00
C GLY A 5 -15.02 44.71 3.93
N GLN A 6 -16.26 44.41 3.52
CA GLN A 6 -17.44 44.65 4.32
C GLN A 6 -17.48 43.72 5.54
N VAL A 7 -17.75 44.33 6.69
CA VAL A 7 -17.95 43.63 7.97
C VAL A 7 -19.45 43.59 8.27
N THR A 8 -19.97 42.39 8.53
CA THR A 8 -21.38 42.15 8.89
C THR A 8 -21.45 41.73 10.35
N ASN A 9 -22.28 42.43 11.14
CA ASN A 9 -22.63 41.99 12.49
C ASN A 9 -23.86 41.10 12.42
N LEU A 10 -23.73 39.84 12.84
CA LEU A 10 -24.82 38.86 12.82
C LEU A 10 -25.84 39.05 13.96
N GLY A 11 -25.51 39.87 14.96
CA GLY A 11 -26.43 40.23 16.05
C GLY A 11 -26.71 39.08 17.03
N VAL A 12 -25.89 38.04 17.03
CA VAL A 12 -26.05 36.88 17.93
C VAL A 12 -24.88 36.72 18.91
N ASP A 13 -25.22 36.41 20.16
CA ASP A 13 -24.31 35.85 21.17
C ASP A 13 -24.23 34.33 20.97
N HIS A 14 -23.02 33.78 21.02
CA HIS A 14 -22.77 32.40 20.59
C HIS A 14 -21.84 31.65 21.55
N ALA A 15 -22.01 30.34 21.61
CA ALA A 15 -21.10 29.43 22.31
C ALA A 15 -20.03 28.86 21.38
N SER A 16 -20.43 28.50 20.16
CA SER A 16 -19.55 27.89 19.15
C SER A 16 -20.03 28.25 17.74
N TYR A 17 -19.13 28.18 16.76
CA TYR A 17 -19.45 28.42 15.36
C TYR A 17 -18.41 27.74 14.45
N GLY A 18 -18.79 27.51 13.19
CA GLY A 18 -17.86 26.97 12.19
C GLY A 18 -18.43 27.00 10.77
N TRP A 19 -17.55 27.30 9.82
CA TRP A 19 -17.89 27.32 8.41
C TRP A 19 -18.04 25.91 7.87
N SER A 20 -19.02 25.72 7.01
CA SER A 20 -19.10 24.55 6.14
C SER A 20 -17.88 24.53 5.23
N PRO A 21 -17.15 23.42 5.14
CA PRO A 21 -16.10 23.27 4.14
C PRO A 21 -16.68 23.44 2.73
N GLY A 22 -15.98 24.20 1.88
CA GLY A 22 -16.34 24.39 0.47
C GLY A 22 -17.67 25.12 0.20
N SER A 23 -18.34 25.70 1.21
CA SER A 23 -19.61 26.41 1.02
C SER A 23 -19.67 27.78 1.71
N HIS A 24 -20.79 28.48 1.53
CA HIS A 24 -21.02 29.82 2.08
C HIS A 24 -21.89 29.81 3.34
N HIS A 25 -21.98 28.68 4.04
CA HIS A 25 -22.78 28.54 5.25
C HIS A 25 -21.92 28.52 6.51
N LEU A 26 -22.37 29.23 7.54
CA LEU A 26 -21.76 29.28 8.86
C LEU A 26 -22.78 28.75 9.87
N ALA A 27 -22.43 27.68 10.59
CA ALA A 27 -23.19 27.21 11.73
C ALA A 27 -22.81 28.05 12.95
N VAL A 28 -23.79 28.41 13.78
CA VAL A 28 -23.62 29.18 15.00
C VAL A 28 -24.53 28.59 16.07
N LEU A 29 -23.97 28.16 17.20
CA LEU A 29 -24.74 27.79 18.38
C LEU A 29 -25.02 29.06 19.19
N VAL A 30 -26.28 29.48 19.22
CA VAL A 30 -26.71 30.73 19.85
C VAL A 30 -27.21 30.45 21.26
N VAL A 31 -26.66 31.16 22.24
CA VAL A 31 -27.03 30.99 23.66
C VAL A 31 -28.23 31.87 23.99
N GLU A 32 -29.31 31.28 24.50
CA GLU A 32 -30.55 32.01 24.78
C GLU A 32 -30.41 33.05 25.91
N ALA A 33 -29.64 32.73 26.95
CA ALA A 33 -29.30 33.66 28.04
C ALA A 33 -28.58 34.91 27.49
N GLY A 34 -27.70 34.70 26.50
CA GLY A 34 -27.01 35.74 25.73
C GLY A 34 -27.95 36.59 24.89
N GLN A 35 -29.10 36.03 24.50
CA GLN A 35 -30.19 36.71 23.77
C GLN A 35 -31.22 37.38 24.68
N GLY A 36 -30.81 37.74 25.90
CA GLY A 36 -31.68 38.40 26.86
C GLY A 36 -32.76 37.48 27.43
N ASN A 37 -32.46 36.17 27.51
CA ASN A 37 -33.37 35.10 27.94
C ASN A 37 -34.60 34.98 27.03
N THR A 38 -34.37 35.07 25.72
CA THR A 38 -35.43 34.85 24.72
C THR A 38 -35.41 33.38 24.34
N PRO A 39 -36.52 32.64 24.53
CA PRO A 39 -36.59 31.23 24.12
C PRO A 39 -36.63 31.16 22.59
N LEU A 40 -35.54 30.69 22.00
CA LEU A 40 -35.29 30.51 20.56
C LEU A 40 -35.78 29.14 20.08
N ASN A 41 -35.79 28.11 20.94
CA ASN A 41 -36.41 26.80 20.70
C ASN A 41 -37.92 26.78 21.06
N GLY A 42 -38.38 27.71 21.91
CA GLY A 42 -39.78 27.90 22.29
C GLY A 42 -40.25 27.11 23.52
N ASP A 43 -39.34 26.51 24.28
CA ASP A 43 -39.65 25.70 25.46
C ASP A 43 -39.87 26.54 26.75
N GLY A 44 -39.32 27.76 26.76
CA GLY A 44 -39.42 28.69 27.87
C GLY A 44 -38.31 28.55 28.91
N ASP A 45 -37.32 27.67 28.69
CA ASP A 45 -36.00 27.77 29.29
C ASP A 45 -35.20 28.89 28.57
N ALA A 46 -34.08 29.30 29.15
CA ALA A 46 -33.20 30.31 28.61
C ALA A 46 -31.72 29.90 28.70
N ASP A 47 -31.43 28.69 29.19
CA ASP A 47 -30.07 28.18 29.32
C ASP A 47 -29.62 27.36 28.09
N ASP A 48 -30.45 27.28 27.05
CA ASP A 48 -30.20 26.45 25.87
C ASP A 48 -29.24 27.07 24.85
N GLN A 49 -28.67 26.19 24.02
CA GLN A 49 -27.87 26.53 22.85
C GLN A 49 -28.59 26.08 21.58
N VAL A 50 -29.09 27.03 20.79
CA VAL A 50 -29.92 26.73 19.62
C VAL A 50 -29.15 26.92 18.32
N LEU A 51 -29.18 25.91 17.44
CA LEU A 51 -28.50 25.97 16.15
C LEU A 51 -29.08 27.07 15.26
N HIS A 52 -28.22 27.95 14.78
CA HIS A 52 -28.50 28.89 13.72
C HIS A 52 -27.57 28.66 12.53
N VAL A 53 -28.05 28.91 11.32
CA VAL A 53 -27.25 28.80 10.10
C VAL A 53 -27.30 30.10 9.32
N TYR A 54 -26.14 30.71 9.12
CA TYR A 54 -25.97 31.93 8.35
C TYR A 54 -25.53 31.59 6.92
N ASN A 55 -26.25 32.12 5.93
CA ASN A 55 -25.85 32.05 4.53
C ASN A 55 -25.18 33.36 4.11
N ALA A 56 -23.88 33.30 3.78
CA ALA A 56 -23.08 34.47 3.46
C ALA A 56 -23.41 35.13 2.12
N LEU A 57 -24.05 34.40 1.20
CA LEU A 57 -24.47 34.95 -0.10
C LEU A 57 -25.76 35.77 0.03
N SER A 58 -26.73 35.27 0.80
CA SER A 58 -28.01 35.95 1.00
C SER A 58 -28.00 36.94 2.16
N GLY A 59 -27.10 36.75 3.13
CA GLY A 59 -27.05 37.50 4.40
C GLY A 59 -28.12 37.07 5.40
N ASN A 60 -28.83 35.97 5.15
CA ASN A 60 -29.87 35.47 6.03
C ASN A 60 -29.28 34.62 7.15
N LEU A 61 -29.79 34.80 8.37
CA LEU A 61 -29.54 33.96 9.52
C LEU A 61 -30.83 33.21 9.87
N VAL A 62 -30.82 31.89 9.76
CA VAL A 62 -31.96 31.03 10.05
C VAL A 62 -31.79 30.44 11.44
N ASN A 63 -32.81 30.60 12.31
CA ASN A 63 -32.92 29.85 13.55
C ASN A 63 -33.53 28.48 13.23
N VAL A 64 -32.79 27.39 13.49
CA VAL A 64 -33.25 26.02 13.24
C VAL A 64 -34.30 25.59 14.28
N GLY A 65 -34.30 26.21 15.47
CA GLY A 65 -35.26 25.95 16.54
C GLY A 65 -35.01 24.66 17.33
N LEU A 66 -33.84 24.05 17.15
CA LEU A 66 -33.41 22.85 17.87
C LEU A 66 -32.19 23.14 18.73
N VAL A 67 -32.25 22.68 19.97
CA VAL A 67 -31.16 22.70 20.93
C VAL A 67 -30.08 21.73 20.48
N VAL A 68 -28.83 22.17 20.54
CA VAL A 68 -27.66 21.31 20.31
C VAL A 68 -27.01 21.05 21.66
N SER A 69 -26.92 19.78 22.03
CA SER A 69 -26.31 19.38 23.30
C SER A 69 -24.79 19.29 23.17
N ASN A 70 -24.28 18.12 22.82
CA ASN A 70 -22.86 17.77 23.00
C ASN A 70 -22.05 17.75 21.69
N PHE A 71 -22.72 17.63 20.55
CA PHE A 71 -22.06 17.34 19.29
C PHE A 71 -22.73 18.01 18.10
N TRP A 72 -21.91 18.56 17.20
CA TRP A 72 -22.33 18.92 15.84
C TRP A 72 -21.13 18.89 14.89
N ARG A 73 -21.37 18.57 13.62
CA ARG A 73 -20.34 18.59 12.57
C ARG A 73 -20.94 18.86 11.19
N TRP A 74 -20.25 19.67 10.39
CA TRP A 74 -20.54 19.79 8.96
C TRP A 74 -20.12 18.53 8.21
N SER A 75 -20.92 18.13 7.23
CA SER A 75 -20.49 17.23 6.16
C SER A 75 -19.33 17.89 5.39
N PRO A 76 -18.30 17.13 4.95
CA PRO A 76 -17.21 17.64 4.14
C PRO A 76 -17.64 18.37 2.86
N THR A 77 -18.69 17.91 2.15
CA THR A 77 -19.10 18.52 0.88
C THR A 77 -20.60 18.76 0.71
N ALA A 78 -21.47 18.01 1.42
CA ALA A 78 -22.91 18.07 1.17
C ALA A 78 -23.59 19.36 1.65
N GLY A 79 -22.93 20.16 2.49
CA GLY A 79 -23.54 21.32 3.15
C GLY A 79 -24.66 20.92 4.11
N GLN A 80 -24.52 19.76 4.75
CA GLN A 80 -25.41 19.30 5.81
C GLN A 80 -24.70 19.35 7.17
N ILE A 81 -25.45 19.57 8.24
CA ILE A 81 -24.96 19.53 9.62
C ILE A 81 -25.60 18.33 10.30
N VAL A 82 -24.80 17.45 10.88
CA VAL A 82 -25.28 16.45 11.85
C VAL A 82 -25.08 17.00 13.26
N PHE A 83 -26.04 16.81 14.15
CA PHE A 83 -25.97 17.27 15.53
C PHE A 83 -26.92 16.48 16.43
N ASP A 84 -26.62 16.46 17.71
CA ASP A 84 -27.44 15.80 18.73
C ASP A 84 -28.36 16.82 19.41
N VAL A 85 -29.61 16.39 19.64
CA VAL A 85 -30.63 17.19 20.32
C VAL A 85 -31.03 16.47 21.60
N ASN A 86 -30.81 17.11 22.75
CA ASN A 86 -31.29 16.57 24.02
C ASN A 86 -32.79 16.86 24.19
N GLU A 87 -33.59 15.82 24.38
CA GLU A 87 -35.04 15.98 24.47
C GLU A 87 -35.53 16.65 25.76
N GLY A 88 -34.75 16.55 26.83
CA GLY A 88 -35.03 17.27 28.08
C GLY A 88 -34.87 18.78 27.92
N GLU A 89 -33.80 19.20 27.23
CA GLU A 89 -33.49 20.61 26.93
C GLU A 89 -34.36 21.17 25.81
N GLN A 90 -34.86 20.35 24.89
CA GLN A 90 -35.81 20.80 23.86
C GLN A 90 -37.23 21.07 24.43
N GLY A 91 -37.49 20.64 25.67
CA GLY A 91 -38.76 20.83 26.38
C GLY A 91 -39.80 19.75 26.10
N ASP A 92 -39.70 18.62 26.83
CA ASP A 92 -40.66 17.50 27.09
C ASP A 92 -41.61 16.99 25.98
N GLY A 93 -41.50 17.50 24.75
CA GLY A 93 -42.16 17.04 23.55
C GLY A 93 -41.31 15.97 22.87
N ASP A 94 -41.53 14.72 23.27
CA ASP A 94 -41.19 13.46 22.60
C ASP A 94 -40.94 13.68 21.08
N LEU A 95 -39.66 13.86 20.69
CA LEU A 95 -39.27 14.14 19.31
C LEU A 95 -39.30 12.88 18.45
N ILE A 96 -39.34 11.72 19.09
CA ILE A 96 -39.71 10.44 18.49
C ILE A 96 -41.17 10.14 18.83
N GLU A 97 -41.98 9.67 17.87
CA GLU A 97 -43.45 9.60 17.98
C GLU A 97 -44.02 8.61 19.05
N GLU A 98 -43.22 8.03 19.96
CA GLU A 98 -43.61 6.84 20.75
C GLU A 98 -43.61 6.91 22.29
N ASN A 99 -43.28 8.02 22.96
CA ASN A 99 -43.33 8.19 24.42
C ASN A 99 -42.50 7.12 25.17
N ARG A 100 -41.42 6.62 24.55
CA ARG A 100 -40.67 5.42 25.00
C ARG A 100 -39.30 5.69 25.60
N ILE A 101 -38.87 6.93 25.57
CA ILE A 101 -37.54 7.44 25.89
C ILE A 101 -37.52 8.13 27.26
N GLY A 102 -36.38 8.04 27.94
CA GLY A 102 -36.11 8.88 29.09
C GLY A 102 -36.02 10.34 28.65
N ALA A 103 -36.42 11.28 29.50
CA ALA A 103 -36.41 12.72 29.23
C ALA A 103 -34.98 13.34 29.11
N SER A 104 -34.00 12.57 28.66
CA SER A 104 -32.59 12.93 28.59
C SER A 104 -31.83 12.28 27.42
N ALA A 105 -32.49 11.63 26.46
CA ALA A 105 -31.82 11.01 25.31
C ALA A 105 -31.30 12.07 24.33
N ASP A 106 -30.12 11.83 23.74
CA ASP A 106 -29.50 12.67 22.72
C ASP A 106 -29.84 12.11 21.32
N VAL A 107 -30.80 12.73 20.62
CA VAL A 107 -31.32 12.23 19.34
C VAL A 107 -30.62 12.89 18.15
N VAL A 108 -30.14 12.09 17.21
CA VAL A 108 -29.42 12.57 16.03
C VAL A 108 -30.34 13.26 15.03
N HIS A 109 -29.96 14.46 14.65
CA HIS A 109 -30.61 15.26 13.61
C HIS A 109 -29.63 15.60 12.49
N VAL A 110 -30.17 15.75 11.28
CA VAL A 110 -29.45 16.29 10.13
C VAL A 110 -30.18 17.50 9.57
N TYR A 111 -29.49 18.64 9.50
CA TYR A 111 -29.99 19.87 8.88
C TYR A 111 -29.34 20.06 7.50
N ASP A 112 -30.17 20.23 6.48
CA ASP A 112 -29.76 20.59 5.12
C ASP A 112 -29.79 22.11 4.94
N ALA A 113 -28.61 22.72 4.80
CA ALA A 113 -28.48 24.18 4.70
C ALA A 113 -28.94 24.75 3.35
N TRP A 114 -29.05 23.93 2.30
CA TRP A 114 -29.52 24.36 0.99
C TRP A 114 -31.03 24.42 0.91
N ASN A 115 -31.69 23.45 1.55
CA ASN A 115 -33.15 23.33 1.56
C ASN A 115 -33.80 23.92 2.82
N GLU A 116 -32.99 24.26 3.83
CA GLU A 116 -33.43 24.74 5.16
C GLU A 116 -34.39 23.73 5.82
N THR A 117 -34.08 22.45 5.70
CA THR A 117 -34.90 21.34 6.24
C THR A 117 -34.13 20.54 7.27
N THR A 118 -34.79 20.19 8.37
CA THR A 118 -34.24 19.30 9.39
C THR A 118 -34.90 17.92 9.30
N ARG A 119 -34.11 16.87 9.50
CA ARG A 119 -34.56 15.49 9.63
C ARG A 119 -34.12 14.92 10.97
N ASN A 120 -35.06 14.36 11.72
CA ASN A 120 -34.78 13.49 12.87
C ASN A 120 -34.44 12.08 12.34
N LEU A 121 -33.33 11.50 12.78
CA LEU A 121 -32.93 10.13 12.40
C LEU A 121 -33.49 9.05 13.35
N GLU A 122 -34.16 9.45 14.43
CA GLU A 122 -34.83 8.58 15.40
C GLU A 122 -33.87 7.58 16.07
N VAL A 123 -32.60 7.95 16.19
CA VAL A 123 -31.56 7.17 16.86
C VAL A 123 -30.76 8.06 17.79
N GLU A 124 -30.25 7.46 18.86
CA GLU A 124 -29.20 8.01 19.71
C GLU A 124 -27.85 7.43 19.27
N GLN A 125 -26.82 8.26 19.19
CA GLN A 125 -25.52 7.85 18.65
C GLN A 125 -24.49 7.59 19.74
N PHE A 126 -23.76 6.48 19.58
CA PHE A 126 -22.52 6.20 20.31
C PHE A 126 -21.27 6.63 19.51
N GLY A 127 -21.41 6.69 18.19
CA GLY A 127 -20.37 7.18 17.30
C GLY A 127 -20.95 7.53 15.93
N LEU A 128 -20.38 8.55 15.29
CA LEU A 128 -20.78 8.94 13.94
C LEU A 128 -19.60 9.48 13.14
N VAL A 129 -19.59 9.18 11.85
CA VAL A 129 -18.51 9.59 10.95
C VAL A 129 -19.05 9.81 9.54
N TRP A 130 -18.82 11.02 9.03
CA TRP A 130 -19.09 11.33 7.62
C TRP A 130 -18.07 10.60 6.74
N SER A 131 -18.54 10.08 5.61
CA SER A 131 -17.64 9.62 4.55
C SER A 131 -16.76 10.77 4.06
N PRO A 132 -15.56 10.49 3.54
CA PRO A 132 -14.65 11.51 3.00
C PRO A 132 -15.30 12.43 1.96
N ASP A 133 -16.15 11.88 1.08
CA ASP A 133 -16.92 12.66 0.10
C ASP A 133 -18.08 13.46 0.73
N GLY A 134 -18.38 13.26 2.02
CA GLY A 134 -19.47 13.89 2.76
C GLY A 134 -20.87 13.55 2.30
N GLN A 135 -21.06 12.53 1.45
CA GLN A 135 -22.35 12.13 0.92
C GLN A 135 -23.03 11.01 1.72
N LYS A 136 -22.29 10.34 2.61
CA LYS A 136 -22.82 9.33 3.52
C LYS A 136 -22.39 9.62 4.96
N LEU A 137 -23.21 9.22 5.90
CA LEU A 137 -22.92 9.30 7.33
C LEU A 137 -23.15 7.93 7.93
N ALA A 138 -22.12 7.35 8.54
CA ALA A 138 -22.28 6.18 9.40
C ALA A 138 -22.69 6.67 10.80
N VAL A 139 -23.74 6.07 11.34
CA VAL A 139 -24.26 6.34 12.69
C VAL A 139 -24.34 5.03 13.44
N ILE A 140 -23.70 4.93 14.59
CA ILE A 140 -23.75 3.77 15.48
C ILE A 140 -24.83 4.02 16.51
N ALA A 141 -25.98 3.35 16.35
CA ALA A 141 -27.11 3.49 17.26
C ALA A 141 -26.95 2.58 18.46
N HIS A 142 -27.13 3.08 19.69
CA HIS A 142 -27.12 2.23 20.88
C HIS A 142 -28.57 1.86 21.28
N GLU A 143 -28.88 0.57 21.29
CA GLU A 143 -30.26 0.10 21.48
C GLU A 143 -30.81 0.32 22.90
N THR A 144 -29.92 0.37 23.92
CA THR A 144 -30.32 0.35 25.35
C THR A 144 -31.13 1.57 25.75
N GLU A 145 -30.82 2.72 25.16
CA GLU A 145 -31.33 4.01 25.63
C GLU A 145 -32.70 4.34 25.02
N VAL A 146 -32.95 3.84 23.82
CA VAL A 146 -34.25 3.90 23.13
C VAL A 146 -35.15 2.69 23.39
N ALA A 147 -34.62 1.60 23.96
CA ALA A 147 -35.31 0.33 24.16
C ALA A 147 -35.96 -0.21 22.87
N ILE A 148 -35.31 0.04 21.74
CA ILE A 148 -35.66 -0.44 20.41
C ILE A 148 -34.63 -1.49 20.02
N ASP A 149 -35.11 -2.68 19.71
CA ASP A 149 -34.34 -3.76 19.11
C ASP A 149 -34.25 -3.49 17.59
N HIS A 150 -33.20 -2.76 17.18
CA HIS A 150 -32.95 -2.35 15.81
C HIS A 150 -32.53 -3.54 14.94
N ASN A 151 -31.80 -4.51 15.48
CA ASN A 151 -31.34 -5.69 14.74
C ASN A 151 -32.34 -6.87 14.75
N ASN A 152 -33.39 -6.82 15.57
CA ASN A 152 -34.41 -7.85 15.81
C ASN A 152 -33.87 -9.17 16.38
N ASP A 153 -32.79 -9.14 17.15
CA ASP A 153 -32.23 -10.34 17.78
C ASP A 153 -32.80 -10.61 19.19
N GLY A 154 -33.55 -9.66 19.75
CA GLY A 154 -34.21 -9.72 21.03
C GLY A 154 -33.36 -9.27 22.22
N ASP A 155 -32.13 -8.84 21.99
CA ASP A 155 -31.38 -7.96 22.90
C ASP A 155 -31.72 -6.50 22.57
N VAL A 156 -31.45 -5.62 23.52
CA VAL A 156 -31.58 -4.17 23.36
C VAL A 156 -30.32 -3.49 23.86
N HIS A 157 -29.17 -4.17 23.87
CA HIS A 157 -27.90 -3.61 24.30
C HIS A 157 -26.85 -3.56 23.19
N ASP A 158 -27.27 -3.75 21.95
CA ASP A 158 -26.39 -3.72 20.81
C ASP A 158 -26.04 -2.31 20.37
N PHE A 159 -24.89 -2.24 19.69
CA PHE A 159 -24.53 -1.10 18.85
C PHE A 159 -24.88 -1.47 17.42
N VAL A 160 -25.78 -0.75 16.76
CA VAL A 160 -26.25 -1.09 15.42
C VAL A 160 -25.83 -0.02 14.42
N PRO A 161 -24.94 -0.33 13.46
CA PRO A 161 -24.58 0.61 12.42
C PRO A 161 -25.75 0.92 11.50
N HIS A 162 -25.89 2.21 11.16
CA HIS A 162 -26.85 2.73 10.19
C HIS A 162 -26.11 3.62 9.18
N ILE A 163 -26.60 3.67 7.94
CA ILE A 163 -26.05 4.52 6.87
C ILE A 163 -27.10 5.55 6.45
N TYR A 164 -26.81 6.82 6.67
CA TYR A 164 -27.57 7.95 6.14
C TYR A 164 -26.97 8.44 4.82
N HIS A 165 -27.81 8.67 3.81
CA HIS A 165 -27.41 9.23 2.52
C HIS A 165 -27.86 10.69 2.39
N ALA A 166 -26.90 11.61 2.23
CA ALA A 166 -27.14 13.05 2.24
C ALA A 166 -28.12 13.52 1.15
N THR A 167 -27.97 13.00 -0.07
CA THR A 167 -28.78 13.46 -1.22
C THR A 167 -30.22 12.96 -1.18
N SER A 168 -30.43 11.69 -0.80
CA SER A 168 -31.76 11.07 -0.83
C SER A 168 -32.52 11.20 0.49
N GLY A 169 -31.81 11.47 1.60
CA GLY A 169 -32.35 11.27 2.92
C GLY A 169 -32.76 9.81 3.16
N ALA A 170 -32.11 8.83 2.51
CA ALA A 170 -32.28 7.44 2.91
C ALA A 170 -31.54 7.20 4.23
N PHE A 171 -32.13 6.44 5.14
CA PHE A 171 -31.48 6.00 6.39
C PHE A 171 -31.67 4.50 6.52
N THR A 172 -30.58 3.76 6.39
CA THR A 172 -30.59 2.30 6.25
C THR A 172 -30.03 1.68 7.51
N ASN A 173 -30.88 0.93 8.23
CA ASN A 173 -30.45 0.06 9.32
C ASN A 173 -29.80 -1.20 8.73
N THR A 174 -28.61 -1.54 9.23
CA THR A 174 -27.87 -2.72 8.76
C THR A 174 -28.45 -4.03 9.29
N GLN A 175 -29.09 -4.02 10.47
CA GLN A 175 -29.59 -5.16 11.22
C GLN A 175 -28.51 -6.04 11.87
N TYR A 176 -27.33 -5.48 12.13
CA TYR A 176 -26.22 -6.18 12.75
C TYR A 176 -25.61 -5.37 13.87
N THR A 177 -25.01 -6.07 14.82
CA THR A 177 -24.25 -5.44 15.90
C THR A 177 -22.85 -5.03 15.39
N GLY A 178 -22.35 -3.86 15.82
CA GLY A 178 -21.07 -3.29 15.41
C GLY A 178 -20.86 -1.83 15.83
N HIS A 179 -19.60 -1.45 16.05
CA HIS A 179 -19.16 -0.10 16.39
C HIS A 179 -17.78 0.24 15.78
N ASP A 180 -17.23 1.42 16.12
CA ASP A 180 -15.96 1.97 15.63
C ASP A 180 -15.80 1.96 14.10
N PRO A 181 -16.69 2.66 13.37
CA PRO A 181 -16.67 2.70 11.90
C PRO A 181 -15.49 3.52 11.35
N VAL A 182 -14.77 2.97 10.36
CA VAL A 182 -13.73 3.67 9.59
C VAL A 182 -14.04 3.60 8.09
N TRP A 183 -14.11 4.74 7.42
CA TRP A 183 -14.44 4.82 5.98
C TRP A 183 -13.23 4.58 5.10
N SER A 184 -13.43 3.89 3.97
CA SER A 184 -12.47 3.93 2.88
C SER A 184 -12.40 5.33 2.25
N PRO A 185 -11.22 5.77 1.75
CA PRO A 185 -11.05 7.08 1.11
C PRO A 185 -12.04 7.36 -0.04
N ASP A 186 -12.37 6.35 -0.84
CA ASP A 186 -13.34 6.44 -1.95
C ASP A 186 -14.82 6.52 -1.50
N SER A 187 -15.08 6.49 -0.18
CA SER A 187 -16.41 6.55 0.42
C SER A 187 -17.35 5.41 0.01
N GLN A 188 -16.84 4.31 -0.52
CA GLN A 188 -17.65 3.16 -0.95
C GLN A 188 -17.75 2.07 0.12
N ARG A 189 -16.79 1.99 1.04
CA ARG A 189 -16.71 0.93 2.04
C ARG A 189 -16.50 1.48 3.45
N LEU A 190 -16.87 0.65 4.41
CA LEU A 190 -16.78 0.96 5.82
C LEU A 190 -16.31 -0.28 6.57
N THR A 191 -15.21 -0.18 7.31
CA THR A 191 -14.82 -1.18 8.31
C THR A 191 -15.47 -0.85 9.63
N PHE A 192 -15.81 -1.87 10.41
CA PHE A 192 -16.34 -1.76 11.76
C PHE A 192 -16.04 -3.06 12.51
N ILE A 193 -16.12 -3.03 13.84
CA ILE A 193 -15.90 -4.21 14.67
C ILE A 193 -17.19 -4.60 15.38
N ALA A 194 -17.38 -5.89 15.61
CA ALA A 194 -18.47 -6.41 16.42
C ALA A 194 -17.87 -7.18 17.60
N SER A 195 -18.13 -6.73 18.82
CA SER A 195 -17.62 -7.40 20.01
C SER A 195 -18.35 -8.72 20.28
N GLU A 196 -17.60 -9.71 20.70
CA GLU A 196 -18.11 -10.96 21.21
C GLU A 196 -18.46 -10.87 22.70
N TRP A 197 -19.53 -11.56 23.09
CA TRP A 197 -20.02 -11.55 24.46
C TRP A 197 -20.59 -12.91 24.86
N MET A 198 -19.97 -13.54 25.87
CA MET A 198 -20.40 -14.73 26.65
C MET A 198 -20.79 -16.02 25.88
N TRP A 199 -21.64 -15.93 24.85
CA TRP A 199 -22.24 -17.04 24.08
C TRP A 199 -22.10 -16.83 22.57
N MET A 200 -21.60 -15.67 22.14
CA MET A 200 -21.30 -15.35 20.74
C MET A 200 -19.80 -15.54 20.53
N ASP A 201 -19.49 -16.35 19.53
CA ASP A 201 -18.16 -16.69 19.04
C ASP A 201 -18.28 -16.52 17.51
N LEU A 202 -17.99 -15.31 17.07
CA LEU A 202 -18.17 -14.79 15.72
C LEU A 202 -17.01 -15.22 14.80
N ASN A 203 -15.79 -15.32 15.33
CA ASN A 203 -14.60 -15.80 14.59
C ASN A 203 -14.41 -17.34 14.68
N GLY A 204 -15.03 -18.01 15.64
CA GLY A 204 -15.05 -19.47 15.76
C GLY A 204 -13.85 -20.06 16.51
N ASP A 205 -13.11 -19.24 17.27
CA ASP A 205 -11.87 -19.64 17.94
C ASP A 205 -12.07 -20.11 19.40
N LEU A 206 -13.30 -20.00 19.91
CA LEU A 206 -13.74 -20.36 21.27
C LEU A 206 -13.28 -19.40 22.37
N ASP A 207 -12.70 -18.25 22.03
CA ASP A 207 -12.79 -17.05 22.87
C ASP A 207 -14.18 -16.42 22.66
N THR A 208 -14.61 -15.57 23.60
CA THR A 208 -15.89 -14.84 23.51
C THR A 208 -15.69 -13.39 23.93
N ASN A 209 -14.48 -12.89 23.73
CA ASN A 209 -14.03 -11.57 24.18
C ASN A 209 -13.14 -10.91 23.12
N ASP A 210 -13.54 -11.05 21.87
CA ASP A 210 -12.86 -10.47 20.71
C ASP A 210 -13.65 -9.32 20.09
N ASP A 211 -12.95 -8.43 19.40
CA ASP A 211 -13.53 -7.42 18.53
C ASP A 211 -13.37 -7.85 17.08
N VAL A 212 -14.35 -8.60 16.57
CA VAL A 212 -14.25 -9.21 15.24
C VAL A 212 -14.43 -8.16 14.15
N LEU A 213 -13.44 -8.07 13.26
CA LEU A 213 -13.42 -7.09 12.18
C LEU A 213 -14.34 -7.46 11.01
N HIS A 214 -15.07 -6.47 10.50
CA HIS A 214 -15.99 -6.59 9.40
C HIS A 214 -15.73 -5.52 8.32
N LEU A 215 -16.05 -5.83 7.06
CA LEU A 215 -15.96 -4.92 5.92
C LEU A 215 -17.30 -4.81 5.20
N MET A 216 -17.87 -3.62 5.15
CA MET A 216 -19.18 -3.30 4.56
C MET A 216 -19.06 -2.58 3.22
N ASP A 217 -19.93 -2.94 2.28
CA ASP A 217 -20.30 -2.10 1.13
C ASP A 217 -21.37 -1.09 1.57
N ALA A 218 -21.00 0.19 1.56
CA ALA A 218 -21.82 1.25 2.13
C ALA A 218 -23.03 1.67 1.25
N ASN A 219 -23.11 1.18 0.01
CA ASN A 219 -24.26 1.44 -0.86
C ASN A 219 -25.37 0.42 -0.64
N THR A 220 -24.99 -0.82 -0.32
CA THR A 220 -25.91 -1.93 -0.13
C THR A 220 -26.14 -2.27 1.34
N ALA A 221 -25.31 -1.76 2.26
CA ALA A 221 -25.28 -2.13 3.67
C ALA A 221 -25.07 -3.65 3.89
N THR A 222 -24.38 -4.30 2.95
CA THR A 222 -23.97 -5.71 3.07
C THR A 222 -22.50 -5.78 3.47
N PHE A 223 -22.11 -6.77 4.25
CA PHE A 223 -20.73 -6.90 4.74
C PHE A 223 -20.24 -8.35 4.71
N ILE A 224 -18.94 -8.49 4.87
CA ILE A 224 -18.25 -9.74 5.16
C ILE A 224 -17.58 -9.63 6.53
N SER A 225 -17.58 -10.73 7.28
CA SER A 225 -16.71 -10.86 8.45
C SER A 225 -15.33 -11.30 7.98
N LEU A 226 -14.29 -10.71 8.55
CA LEU A 226 -12.91 -11.13 8.33
C LEU A 226 -12.49 -12.21 9.33
N GLY A 227 -13.29 -12.46 10.37
CA GLY A 227 -13.10 -13.55 11.32
C GLY A 227 -11.81 -13.43 12.11
N VAL A 228 -11.38 -12.21 12.42
CA VAL A 228 -10.19 -11.92 13.22
C VAL A 228 -10.50 -10.87 14.28
N ASP A 229 -9.95 -11.04 15.50
CA ASP A 229 -9.92 -10.03 16.56
C ASP A 229 -8.98 -8.90 16.12
N ALA A 230 -9.53 -7.86 15.51
CA ALA A 230 -8.71 -6.85 14.87
C ALA A 230 -9.41 -5.50 14.76
N ARG A 231 -8.60 -4.43 14.79
CA ARG A 231 -9.07 -3.05 14.61
C ARG A 231 -8.35 -2.40 13.43
N VAL A 232 -9.09 -1.55 12.71
CA VAL A 232 -8.53 -0.73 11.63
C VAL A 232 -8.28 0.67 12.20
N PRO A 233 -7.05 1.18 12.18
CA PRO A 233 -6.75 2.56 12.56
C PRO A 233 -7.45 3.57 11.63
N ASP A 234 -7.69 4.80 12.10
CA ASP A 234 -8.31 5.86 11.30
C ASP A 234 -7.52 6.17 10.00
N ASP A 235 -6.20 5.98 10.04
CA ASP A 235 -5.24 6.14 8.94
C ASP A 235 -4.88 4.82 8.24
N GLY A 236 -5.61 3.74 8.53
CA GLY A 236 -5.27 2.39 8.09
C GLY A 236 -5.48 2.12 6.60
N TRP A 237 -6.35 2.88 5.93
CA TRP A 237 -6.68 2.65 4.51
C TRP A 237 -5.60 3.21 3.57
N SER A 238 -5.27 2.45 2.52
CA SER A 238 -4.44 2.96 1.43
C SER A 238 -5.18 4.06 0.68
N PRO A 239 -4.48 5.09 0.16
CA PRO A 239 -5.10 6.20 -0.59
C PRO A 239 -6.05 5.76 -1.72
N ASP A 240 -5.73 4.68 -2.42
CA ASP A 240 -6.55 4.12 -3.51
C ASP A 240 -7.74 3.26 -3.04
N SER A 241 -7.93 3.10 -1.72
CA SER A 241 -8.97 2.27 -1.10
C SER A 241 -8.91 0.78 -1.44
N ARG A 242 -7.81 0.30 -2.01
CA ARG A 242 -7.63 -1.11 -2.35
C ARG A 242 -7.21 -1.94 -1.14
N TYR A 243 -6.36 -1.39 -0.30
CA TYR A 243 -5.81 -2.06 0.87
C TYR A 243 -6.18 -1.33 2.14
N PHE A 244 -6.17 -2.04 3.26
CA PHE A 244 -6.09 -1.39 4.56
C PHE A 244 -5.26 -2.22 5.53
N VAL A 245 -4.66 -1.52 6.47
CA VAL A 245 -3.93 -2.08 7.60
C VAL A 245 -4.89 -2.35 8.74
N THR A 246 -4.70 -3.49 9.38
CA THR A 246 -5.37 -3.86 10.62
C THR A 246 -4.38 -4.45 11.60
N LEU A 247 -4.67 -4.27 12.88
CA LEU A 247 -3.88 -4.82 13.98
C LEU A 247 -4.61 -6.04 14.50
N VAL A 248 -4.11 -7.23 14.17
CA VAL A 248 -4.68 -8.50 14.65
C VAL A 248 -4.13 -8.79 16.03
N SER A 249 -5.01 -9.08 16.98
CA SER A 249 -4.68 -9.38 18.37
C SER A 249 -4.17 -10.80 18.49
N GLU A 250 -2.87 -10.99 18.77
CA GLU A 250 -2.33 -12.34 19.03
C GLU A 250 -2.96 -12.96 20.28
N ARG A 251 -3.35 -12.11 21.24
CA ARG A 251 -4.01 -12.55 22.46
C ARG A 251 -5.41 -13.08 22.21
N GLY A 252 -6.19 -12.39 21.38
CA GLY A 252 -7.55 -12.81 21.00
C GLY A 252 -7.48 -14.12 20.22
N GLU A 253 -6.66 -14.14 19.17
CA GLU A 253 -6.50 -15.33 18.32
C GLU A 253 -5.78 -16.50 19.03
N GLY A 254 -5.07 -16.24 20.13
CA GLY A 254 -4.26 -17.22 20.84
C GLY A 254 -3.09 -17.77 20.02
N VAL A 255 -2.64 -17.04 19.01
CA VAL A 255 -1.58 -17.41 18.06
C VAL A 255 -0.49 -16.35 18.08
N ASP A 256 0.75 -16.79 18.28
CA ASP A 256 1.98 -16.02 18.06
C ASP A 256 2.20 -15.90 16.53
N PHE A 257 1.77 -14.77 15.95
CA PHE A 257 1.84 -14.53 14.51
C PHE A 257 3.20 -13.96 14.08
N ASN A 258 3.86 -13.23 14.97
CA ASN A 258 5.15 -12.58 14.71
C ASN A 258 6.37 -13.49 15.03
N GLY A 259 6.16 -14.57 15.79
CA GLY A 259 7.16 -15.58 16.15
C GLY A 259 8.11 -15.19 17.28
N ASP A 260 7.78 -14.16 18.07
CA ASP A 260 8.64 -13.65 19.15
C ASP A 260 8.54 -14.46 20.45
N GLY A 261 7.60 -15.40 20.51
CA GLY A 261 7.44 -16.34 21.61
C GLY A 261 6.44 -15.91 22.69
N ASP A 262 5.68 -14.83 22.48
CA ASP A 262 4.50 -14.54 23.28
C ASP A 262 3.22 -14.28 22.43
N THR A 263 2.18 -13.71 23.03
CA THR A 263 0.87 -13.47 22.38
C THR A 263 0.30 -12.13 22.83
N LEU A 264 1.16 -11.16 23.15
CA LEU A 264 0.77 -9.85 23.68
C LEU A 264 0.82 -8.77 22.61
N ASP A 265 1.34 -9.09 21.43
CA ASP A 265 1.53 -8.17 20.34
C ASP A 265 0.35 -8.14 19.38
N ASN A 266 0.28 -7.03 18.65
CA ASN A 266 -0.74 -6.84 17.62
C ASN A 266 -0.06 -6.57 16.27
N PRO A 267 0.39 -7.62 15.55
CA PRO A 267 1.08 -7.46 14.29
C PRO A 267 0.23 -6.75 13.24
N VAL A 268 0.93 -5.95 12.42
CA VAL A 268 0.34 -5.30 11.26
C VAL A 268 -0.01 -6.35 10.22
N ASN A 269 -1.28 -6.38 9.86
CA ASN A 269 -1.81 -7.19 8.79
C ASN A 269 -2.39 -6.27 7.70
N ILE A 270 -2.27 -6.67 6.44
CA ILE A 270 -2.79 -5.92 5.31
C ILE A 270 -3.85 -6.74 4.60
N TYR A 271 -5.04 -6.16 4.41
CA TYR A 271 -6.14 -6.79 3.70
C TYR A 271 -6.25 -6.27 2.26
N ASP A 272 -6.20 -7.16 1.26
CA ASP A 272 -6.53 -6.83 -0.14
C ASP A 272 -8.04 -6.97 -0.36
N THR A 273 -8.72 -5.85 -0.56
CA THR A 273 -10.18 -5.84 -0.76
C THR A 273 -10.66 -6.41 -2.10
N VAL A 274 -9.76 -6.55 -3.08
CA VAL A 274 -10.05 -7.16 -4.38
C VAL A 274 -9.73 -8.65 -4.33
N GLY A 275 -8.57 -9.01 -3.76
CA GLY A 275 -8.12 -10.38 -3.59
C GLY A 275 -8.88 -11.16 -2.50
N GLY A 276 -9.40 -10.46 -1.49
CA GLY A 276 -10.07 -11.04 -0.33
C GLY A 276 -9.10 -11.76 0.62
N SER A 277 -7.83 -11.34 0.65
CA SER A 277 -6.78 -11.97 1.45
C SER A 277 -6.26 -11.03 2.53
N LEU A 278 -6.11 -11.56 3.75
CA LEU A 278 -5.42 -10.91 4.86
C LEU A 278 -3.99 -11.48 4.96
N THR A 279 -2.99 -10.63 4.89
CA THR A 279 -1.58 -11.02 4.95
C THR A 279 -0.91 -10.36 6.16
N SER A 280 -0.34 -11.16 7.06
CA SER A 280 0.47 -10.64 8.15
C SER A 280 1.84 -10.17 7.64
N THR A 281 2.29 -9.02 8.10
CA THR A 281 3.67 -8.57 7.90
C THR A 281 4.65 -9.26 8.85
N GLY A 282 4.13 -9.85 9.94
CA GLY A 282 4.94 -10.45 11.00
C GLY A 282 5.55 -9.45 11.98
N PHE A 283 5.19 -8.16 11.90
CA PHE A 283 5.77 -7.14 12.77
C PHE A 283 4.68 -6.33 13.50
N PRO A 284 4.79 -6.15 14.83
CA PRO A 284 3.95 -5.20 15.56
C PRO A 284 4.33 -3.78 15.21
N ARG A 285 3.38 -2.85 15.14
CA ARG A 285 3.69 -1.43 15.00
C ARG A 285 3.77 -0.73 16.36
N SER A 286 4.65 0.26 16.46
CA SER A 286 4.54 1.29 17.50
C SER A 286 3.26 2.11 17.28
N ALA A 287 2.63 2.58 18.36
CA ALA A 287 1.36 3.30 18.28
C ALA A 287 1.49 4.60 17.45
N GLY A 288 0.76 4.68 16.33
CA GLY A 288 0.73 5.87 15.47
C GLY A 288 1.93 6.04 14.54
N GLU A 289 2.77 5.01 14.35
CA GLU A 289 3.99 5.11 13.53
C GLU A 289 3.95 4.19 12.30
N SER A 290 2.97 4.40 11.43
CA SER A 290 2.89 3.70 10.14
C SER A 290 2.14 4.52 9.10
N ALA A 291 2.52 4.46 7.82
CA ALA A 291 1.85 5.22 6.77
C ALA A 291 1.99 4.58 5.39
N TRP A 292 0.93 4.71 4.60
CA TRP A 292 0.93 4.38 3.18
C TRP A 292 1.65 5.44 2.37
N ASN A 293 2.39 5.02 1.33
CA ASN A 293 2.85 5.97 0.34
C ASN A 293 1.69 6.45 -0.55
N ALA A 294 1.85 7.61 -1.19
CA ALA A 294 0.78 8.24 -1.97
C ALA A 294 0.26 7.36 -3.13
N SER A 295 1.12 6.52 -3.72
CA SER A 295 0.76 5.59 -4.80
C SER A 295 0.12 4.28 -4.33
N SER A 296 -0.03 4.06 -3.02
CA SER A 296 -0.61 2.83 -2.42
C SER A 296 0.16 1.55 -2.77
N THR A 297 1.44 1.64 -3.13
CA THR A 297 2.30 0.49 -3.46
C THR A 297 3.11 -0.02 -2.28
N ALA A 298 3.29 0.82 -1.25
CA ALA A 298 4.05 0.49 -0.05
C ALA A 298 3.44 1.06 1.23
N HIS A 299 3.76 0.41 2.34
CA HIS A 299 3.37 0.83 3.69
C HIS A 299 4.60 0.80 4.59
N ALA A 300 4.97 1.96 5.15
CA ALA A 300 6.04 2.09 6.12
C ALA A 300 5.53 1.76 7.52
N ILE A 301 6.29 0.98 8.29
CA ILE A 301 5.94 0.50 9.61
C ILE A 301 7.15 0.69 10.52
N LYS A 302 7.01 1.51 11.56
CA LYS A 302 8.05 1.66 12.57
C LYS A 302 7.80 0.70 13.73
N VAL A 303 8.82 -0.05 14.10
CA VAL A 303 8.74 -1.20 15.01
C VAL A 303 9.73 -1.04 16.14
N SER A 304 9.26 -1.21 17.37
CA SER A 304 10.11 -1.29 18.55
C SER A 304 10.74 -2.68 18.64
N GLU A 305 12.07 -2.75 18.68
CA GLU A 305 12.82 -3.99 18.82
C GLU A 305 12.44 -4.75 20.10
N GLY A 306 12.26 -4.01 21.19
CA GLY A 306 11.87 -4.58 22.48
C GLY A 306 10.44 -5.14 22.48
N SER A 307 9.58 -4.64 21.59
CA SER A 307 8.24 -5.22 21.38
C SER A 307 8.30 -6.47 20.52
N HIS A 308 9.22 -6.54 19.56
CA HIS A 308 9.42 -7.72 18.72
C HIS A 308 10.41 -8.75 19.31
N SER A 309 11.00 -8.45 20.47
CA SER A 309 12.04 -9.25 21.14
C SER A 309 13.24 -9.61 20.24
N ALA A 310 13.56 -8.78 19.25
CA ALA A 310 14.60 -9.03 18.27
C ALA A 310 15.41 -7.76 17.97
N ASP A 311 16.71 -7.96 17.78
CA ASP A 311 17.66 -6.96 17.30
C ASP A 311 17.51 -6.87 15.77
N LEU A 312 16.79 -5.84 15.32
CA LEU A 312 16.38 -5.60 13.94
C LEU A 312 17.40 -4.76 13.16
N ASN A 313 18.12 -3.86 13.82
CA ASN A 313 19.18 -3.04 13.22
C ASN A 313 20.58 -3.67 13.33
N ALA A 314 20.73 -4.78 14.06
CA ALA A 314 21.96 -5.54 14.29
C ALA A 314 23.05 -4.78 15.07
N ASP A 315 22.68 -3.85 15.94
CA ASP A 315 23.60 -3.11 16.82
C ASP A 315 24.01 -3.88 18.09
N GLY A 316 23.30 -4.96 18.41
CA GLY A 316 23.52 -5.81 19.57
C GLY A 316 22.65 -5.53 20.79
N ASP A 317 21.62 -4.69 20.69
CA ASP A 317 20.58 -4.53 21.70
C ASP A 317 19.14 -4.66 21.17
N GLN A 318 18.13 -4.21 21.93
CA GLN A 318 16.70 -4.37 21.62
C GLN A 318 15.90 -3.13 22.06
N SER A 319 16.56 -1.97 22.14
CA SER A 319 15.99 -0.74 22.69
C SER A 319 15.42 0.17 21.60
N ASP A 320 15.73 -0.17 20.35
CA ASP A 320 15.64 0.74 19.24
C ASP A 320 14.30 0.65 18.51
N ARG A 321 14.09 1.62 17.64
CA ARG A 321 12.97 1.61 16.71
C ARG A 321 13.48 1.56 15.29
N VAL A 322 13.02 0.55 14.56
CA VAL A 322 13.48 0.28 13.20
C VAL A 322 12.33 0.46 12.23
N LEU A 323 12.62 1.10 11.09
CA LEU A 323 11.65 1.31 10.03
C LEU A 323 11.68 0.14 9.04
N LEU A 324 10.51 -0.41 8.73
CA LEU A 324 10.31 -1.42 7.71
C LEU A 324 9.38 -0.92 6.62
N ILE A 325 9.63 -1.36 5.38
CA ILE A 325 8.81 -1.03 4.22
C ILE A 325 8.14 -2.31 3.70
N SER A 326 6.83 -2.42 3.90
CA SER A 326 6.01 -3.49 3.35
C SER A 326 5.53 -3.12 1.94
N SER A 327 5.50 -4.10 1.05
CA SER A 327 4.68 -4.02 -0.17
C SER A 327 3.19 -3.93 0.19
N ALA A 328 2.37 -3.35 -0.70
CA ALA A 328 0.96 -3.14 -0.45
C ALA A 328 0.13 -4.42 -0.20
N GLY A 329 0.61 -5.58 -0.65
CA GLY A 329 -0.04 -6.87 -0.36
C GLY A 329 0.40 -7.55 0.94
N GLY A 330 1.35 -6.95 1.68
CA GLY A 330 1.92 -7.51 2.93
C GLY A 330 2.93 -8.65 2.74
N GLY A 331 3.10 -9.19 1.53
CA GLY A 331 3.88 -10.42 1.29
C GLY A 331 5.40 -10.24 1.22
N PHE A 332 5.88 -9.00 1.15
CA PHE A 332 7.31 -8.65 1.18
C PHE A 332 7.49 -7.46 2.10
N VAL A 333 8.42 -7.58 3.04
CA VAL A 333 8.78 -6.55 4.02
C VAL A 333 10.28 -6.36 3.98
N ASN A 334 10.73 -5.14 3.70
CA ASN A 334 12.14 -4.75 3.72
C ASN A 334 12.45 -4.08 5.06
N ASN A 335 13.31 -4.70 5.87
CA ASN A 335 13.85 -4.07 7.07
C ASN A 335 15.03 -3.17 6.67
N LEU A 336 14.95 -1.87 6.96
CA LEU A 336 16.04 -0.94 6.61
C LEU A 336 17.28 -1.12 7.48
N GLN A 337 17.15 -1.84 8.61
CA GLN A 337 18.21 -2.12 9.58
C GLN A 337 18.84 -0.86 10.18
N LEU A 338 18.03 0.18 10.38
CA LEU A 338 18.48 1.47 10.89
C LEU A 338 17.60 1.92 12.05
N ALA A 339 18.21 2.47 13.10
CA ALA A 339 17.54 3.09 14.25
C ALA A 339 16.91 4.42 13.84
N VAL A 340 15.65 4.38 13.40
CA VAL A 340 14.95 5.54 12.83
C VAL A 340 14.21 6.30 13.92
N ASP A 341 14.39 7.63 14.00
CA ASP A 341 13.61 8.49 14.89
C ASP A 341 12.43 9.17 14.16
N LEU A 342 12.69 10.12 13.27
CA LEU A 342 11.68 10.76 12.44
C LEU A 342 11.76 10.30 10.99
N TRP A 343 10.63 10.32 10.28
CA TRP A 343 10.53 9.91 8.89
C TRP A 343 9.30 10.49 8.18
N GLU A 344 9.36 10.59 6.86
CA GLU A 344 8.28 11.12 6.03
C GLU A 344 8.38 10.62 4.58
N TRP A 345 7.25 10.23 3.98
CA TRP A 345 7.15 9.97 2.54
C TRP A 345 7.17 11.28 1.75
N SER A 346 7.86 11.30 0.60
CA SER A 346 7.69 12.36 -0.39
C SER A 346 6.20 12.43 -0.83
N PRO A 347 5.70 13.61 -1.24
CA PRO A 347 4.30 13.77 -1.66
C PRO A 347 3.85 12.86 -2.80
N ASP A 348 4.76 12.42 -3.68
CA ASP A 348 4.51 11.45 -4.75
C ASP A 348 4.58 9.98 -4.28
N GLY A 349 5.05 9.74 -3.05
CA GLY A 349 5.19 8.43 -2.42
C GLY A 349 6.36 7.58 -2.93
N ARG A 350 7.30 8.17 -3.67
CA ARG A 350 8.44 7.45 -4.25
C ARG A 350 9.63 7.36 -3.31
N PHE A 351 9.92 8.43 -2.59
CA PHE A 351 11.04 8.51 -1.67
C PHE A 351 10.53 8.59 -0.23
N LEU A 352 11.34 8.14 0.71
CA LEU A 352 11.08 8.32 2.12
C LEU A 352 12.34 8.88 2.77
N VAL A 353 12.23 10.08 3.35
CA VAL A 353 13.29 10.68 4.15
C VAL A 353 13.14 10.21 5.58
N PHE A 354 14.26 9.99 6.27
CA PHE A 354 14.27 9.64 7.68
C PHE A 354 15.59 10.02 8.34
N GLN A 355 15.55 10.25 9.65
CA GLN A 355 16.76 10.47 10.45
C GLN A 355 17.11 9.22 11.24
N VAL A 356 18.40 8.94 11.34
CA VAL A 356 18.96 7.85 12.13
C VAL A 356 19.69 8.43 13.33
N ASP A 357 19.32 7.98 14.53
CA ASP A 357 20.06 8.33 15.76
C ASP A 357 21.34 7.48 15.82
N GLU A 358 22.50 8.13 15.73
CA GLU A 358 23.78 7.43 15.77
C GLU A 358 24.08 6.78 17.12
N ALA A 359 23.53 7.31 18.21
CA ALA A 359 23.74 6.79 19.55
C ALA A 359 23.03 5.45 19.71
N ASP A 360 21.81 5.37 19.19
CA ASP A 360 21.00 4.16 19.15
C ASP A 360 21.66 3.17 18.15
N GLN A 361 21.96 3.59 16.92
CA GLN A 361 22.60 2.70 15.93
C GLN A 361 24.01 2.20 16.32
N GLY A 362 24.75 2.98 17.10
CA GLY A 362 26.12 2.68 17.52
C GLY A 362 27.20 2.89 16.45
N GLU A 363 26.90 3.62 15.38
CA GLU A 363 27.81 3.91 14.26
C GLU A 363 27.81 5.42 13.93
N ASP A 364 29.00 5.94 13.59
CA ASP A 364 29.24 7.32 13.15
C ASP A 364 29.03 7.41 11.62
N PHE A 365 27.86 7.87 11.20
CA PHE A 365 27.41 7.97 9.82
C PHE A 365 27.81 9.26 9.12
N ASN A 366 27.93 10.38 9.83
CA ASN A 366 28.35 11.67 9.25
C ASN A 366 29.89 11.87 9.29
N ASN A 367 30.63 10.97 9.96
CA ASN A 367 32.08 10.97 10.14
C ASN A 367 32.63 12.21 10.85
N ASP A 368 31.85 12.80 11.76
CA ASP A 368 32.26 13.95 12.57
C ASP A 368 33.20 13.53 13.73
N GLY A 369 33.16 12.25 14.11
CA GLY A 369 33.97 11.64 15.14
C GLY A 369 33.27 11.41 16.48
N ASP A 370 31.96 11.60 16.57
CA ASP A 370 31.13 11.11 17.66
C ASP A 370 29.90 10.31 17.19
N THR A 371 28.87 10.19 18.03
CA THR A 371 27.68 9.35 17.77
C THR A 371 26.45 9.98 18.41
N ASN A 372 26.39 11.31 18.56
CA ASN A 372 25.27 11.99 19.22
C ASN A 372 24.39 12.74 18.21
N ASP A 373 24.57 12.46 16.91
CA ASP A 373 23.90 13.16 15.84
C ASP A 373 22.71 12.37 15.29
N PHE A 374 21.80 13.11 14.65
CA PHE A 374 20.72 12.54 13.87
C PHE A 374 21.06 12.65 12.40
N VAL A 375 21.46 11.57 11.75
CA VAL A 375 21.94 11.63 10.36
C VAL A 375 20.83 11.34 9.36
N LEU A 376 20.70 12.21 8.36
CA LEU A 376 19.63 12.15 7.37
C LEU A 376 19.90 11.06 6.33
N HIS A 377 18.88 10.27 6.05
CA HIS A 377 18.87 9.19 5.07
C HIS A 377 17.66 9.31 4.14
N VAL A 378 17.78 8.79 2.92
CA VAL A 378 16.67 8.71 1.96
C VAL A 378 16.55 7.30 1.39
N TYR A 379 15.37 6.72 1.49
CA TYR A 379 14.98 5.47 0.87
C TYR A 379 14.29 5.70 -0.48
N ASP A 380 14.78 5.02 -1.51
CA ASP A 380 14.26 4.98 -2.88
C ASP A 380 13.40 3.71 -3.05
N HIS A 381 12.08 3.87 -3.13
CA HIS A 381 11.14 2.74 -3.16
C HIS A 381 11.30 1.88 -4.42
N ASP A 382 11.53 2.50 -5.58
CA ASP A 382 11.59 1.79 -6.86
C ASP A 382 12.81 0.88 -6.96
N HIS A 383 13.92 1.32 -6.35
CA HIS A 383 15.19 0.59 -6.36
C HIS A 383 15.49 -0.15 -5.05
N ALA A 384 14.62 -0.02 -4.04
CA ALA A 384 14.80 -0.53 -2.68
C ALA A 384 16.18 -0.18 -2.09
N LEU A 385 16.61 1.07 -2.28
CA LEU A 385 17.95 1.54 -1.89
C LEU A 385 17.86 2.61 -0.81
N VAL A 386 18.69 2.49 0.23
CA VAL A 386 18.91 3.54 1.23
C VAL A 386 20.19 4.33 0.87
N THR A 387 20.11 5.65 0.91
CA THR A 387 21.26 6.56 0.77
C THR A 387 21.46 7.30 2.09
N ASN A 388 22.62 7.12 2.72
CA ASN A 388 23.10 8.00 3.79
C ASN A 388 23.55 9.32 3.16
N LEU A 389 23.04 10.45 3.65
CA LEU A 389 23.45 11.77 3.16
C LEU A 389 24.75 12.28 3.81
N GLU A 390 25.24 11.60 4.84
CA GLU A 390 26.44 11.94 5.62
C GLU A 390 26.34 13.34 6.26
N LEU A 391 25.11 13.81 6.51
CA LEU A 391 24.83 15.13 7.05
C LEU A 391 23.87 15.07 8.24
N ASP A 392 24.09 15.93 9.23
CA ASP A 392 23.14 16.17 10.31
C ASP A 392 21.76 16.56 9.75
N GLY A 393 20.71 16.01 10.36
CA GLY A 393 19.30 16.18 10.05
C GLY A 393 18.46 16.62 11.24
N SER A 394 19.08 16.98 12.38
CA SER A 394 18.42 17.35 13.62
C SER A 394 17.46 18.55 13.51
N LEU A 395 17.68 19.42 12.51
CA LEU A 395 16.96 20.68 12.32
C LEU A 395 15.73 20.58 11.39
N GLY A 396 15.38 19.36 10.96
CA GLY A 396 14.20 19.05 10.16
C GLY A 396 14.38 19.25 8.65
N TRP A 397 13.33 18.90 7.90
CA TRP A 397 13.28 18.89 6.44
C TRP A 397 11.91 19.30 5.90
N ASP A 398 11.83 19.58 4.59
CA ASP A 398 10.57 19.81 3.87
C ASP A 398 10.70 19.34 2.41
N TRP A 399 9.75 18.53 1.96
CA TRP A 399 9.68 18.08 0.57
C TRP A 399 9.07 19.16 -0.33
N SER A 400 9.63 19.31 -1.53
CA SER A 400 8.94 20.06 -2.57
C SER A 400 7.58 19.40 -2.88
N PRO A 401 6.55 20.17 -3.29
CA PRO A 401 5.20 19.64 -3.50
C PRO A 401 5.10 18.51 -4.54
N ASP A 402 6.09 18.39 -5.42
CA ASP A 402 6.22 17.34 -6.44
C ASP A 402 7.06 16.14 -5.97
N GLY A 403 7.65 16.20 -4.77
CA GLY A 403 8.49 15.14 -4.20
C GLY A 403 9.90 15.02 -4.79
N ARG A 404 10.33 15.96 -5.64
CA ARG A 404 11.61 15.87 -6.37
C ARG A 404 12.79 16.54 -5.67
N HIS A 405 12.55 17.39 -4.69
CA HIS A 405 13.59 18.08 -3.92
C HIS A 405 13.30 18.01 -2.44
N LEU A 406 14.32 17.72 -1.65
CA LEU A 406 14.28 17.76 -0.20
C LEU A 406 15.09 18.97 0.27
N ALA A 407 14.45 19.90 0.97
CA ALA A 407 15.14 20.97 1.68
C ALA A 407 15.41 20.52 3.12
N PHE A 408 16.61 20.75 3.64
CA PHE A 408 16.96 20.44 5.03
C PHE A 408 18.04 21.39 5.53
N ARG A 409 18.14 21.57 6.85
CA ARG A 409 19.20 22.36 7.48
C ARG A 409 20.16 21.43 8.20
N VAL A 410 21.44 21.78 8.14
CA VAL A 410 22.52 21.06 8.81
C VAL A 410 23.07 21.98 9.89
N ASP A 411 23.09 21.53 11.14
CA ASP A 411 23.78 22.24 12.22
C ASP A 411 25.29 22.05 12.05
N GLU A 412 26.05 23.13 11.84
CA GLU A 412 27.50 23.05 11.65
C GLU A 412 28.24 22.54 12.90
N SER A 413 27.66 22.72 14.08
CA SER A 413 28.28 22.31 15.35
C SER A 413 28.21 20.80 15.52
N ASP A 414 27.06 20.20 15.18
CA ASP A 414 26.84 18.76 15.16
C ASP A 414 27.56 18.13 13.95
N GLN A 415 27.59 18.79 12.78
CA GLN A 415 28.38 18.32 11.64
C GLN A 415 29.90 18.37 11.87
N GLY A 416 30.36 19.16 12.86
CA GLY A 416 31.77 19.40 13.15
C GLY A 416 32.53 20.14 12.02
N ALA A 417 31.83 20.88 11.16
CA ALA A 417 32.41 21.50 9.96
C ALA A 417 31.82 22.89 9.65
N ASP A 418 32.68 23.81 9.22
CA ASP A 418 32.33 25.12 8.66
C ASP A 418 31.86 24.93 7.19
N LEU A 419 30.54 24.85 7.01
CA LEU A 419 29.84 24.57 5.75
C LEU A 419 29.56 25.85 4.94
N ASN A 420 29.49 27.02 5.58
CA ASN A 420 29.24 28.29 4.91
C ASN A 420 30.50 29.15 4.68
N ALA A 421 31.66 28.72 5.22
CA ALA A 421 32.97 29.35 5.11
C ALA A 421 33.11 30.71 5.82
N ASP A 422 32.36 30.94 6.90
CA ASP A 422 32.41 32.17 7.69
C ASP A 422 33.43 32.13 8.85
N SER A 423 34.06 30.96 9.06
CA SER A 423 35.06 30.65 10.09
C SER A 423 34.54 30.41 11.51
N ASP A 424 33.26 30.13 11.69
CA ASP A 424 32.76 29.43 12.87
C ASP A 424 32.01 28.13 12.51
N THR A 425 31.29 27.57 13.47
CA THR A 425 30.54 26.31 13.34
C THR A 425 29.22 26.41 14.11
N ASP A 426 28.68 27.63 14.29
CA ASP A 426 27.49 27.85 15.10
C ASP A 426 26.24 28.08 14.22
N ASP A 427 26.34 27.83 12.91
CA ASP A 427 25.30 28.15 11.93
C ASP A 427 24.49 26.94 11.44
N ASP A 428 23.20 27.17 11.20
CA ASP A 428 22.29 26.24 10.53
C ASP A 428 22.36 26.49 9.01
N VAL A 429 23.01 25.62 8.24
CA VAL A 429 23.20 25.85 6.79
C VAL A 429 22.16 25.10 5.96
N LEU A 430 21.47 25.82 5.07
CA LEU A 430 20.45 25.24 4.19
C LEU A 430 21.09 24.41 3.08
N HIS A 431 20.56 23.20 2.90
CA HIS A 431 20.92 22.26 1.86
C HIS A 431 19.68 21.84 1.08
N PHE A 432 19.92 21.44 -0.17
CA PHE A 432 18.91 20.78 -1.00
C PHE A 432 19.46 19.44 -1.49
N TYR A 433 18.62 18.41 -1.47
CA TYR A 433 18.93 17.10 -2.01
C TYR A 433 17.97 16.74 -3.15
N ASP A 434 18.55 16.28 -4.26
CA ASP A 434 17.83 15.66 -5.36
C ASP A 434 17.98 14.13 -5.21
N PRO A 435 16.92 13.38 -4.87
CA PRO A 435 16.97 11.95 -4.66
C PRO A 435 17.10 11.14 -5.96
N VAL A 436 16.76 11.72 -7.11
CA VAL A 436 16.87 11.06 -8.43
C VAL A 436 18.33 11.07 -8.88
N THR A 437 18.99 12.22 -8.81
CA THR A 437 20.40 12.34 -9.18
C THR A 437 21.36 12.04 -8.04
N ARG A 438 20.84 11.98 -6.81
CA ARG A 438 21.55 11.77 -5.53
C ARG A 438 22.64 12.82 -5.31
N THR A 439 22.31 14.07 -5.62
CA THR A 439 23.22 15.21 -5.43
C THR A 439 22.75 16.10 -4.30
N ILE A 440 23.70 16.61 -3.53
CA ILE A 440 23.47 17.58 -2.46
C ILE A 440 24.03 18.93 -2.91
N ASP A 441 23.20 19.96 -2.82
CA ASP A 441 23.57 21.36 -3.02
C ASP A 441 23.61 22.09 -1.68
N ASN A 442 24.81 22.31 -1.16
CA ASN A 442 25.05 23.23 -0.04
C ASN A 442 24.91 24.67 -0.54
N THR A 443 23.98 25.43 0.03
CA THR A 443 23.76 26.82 -0.37
C THR A 443 24.87 27.78 0.08
N GLY A 444 25.63 27.41 1.12
CA GLY A 444 26.58 28.26 1.81
C GLY A 444 25.93 29.44 2.52
N LEU A 445 24.64 29.35 2.84
CA LEU A 445 23.88 30.41 3.50
C LEU A 445 23.27 29.89 4.82
N PRO A 446 23.43 30.62 5.94
CA PRO A 446 22.73 30.30 7.17
C PRO A 446 21.23 30.56 7.00
N ALA A 447 20.39 29.68 7.53
CA ALA A 447 18.94 29.74 7.40
C ALA A 447 18.23 29.63 8.74
N LEU A 448 17.35 30.60 9.03
CA LEU A 448 16.54 30.63 10.24
C LEU A 448 15.13 30.12 10.04
N GLY A 449 14.61 29.49 11.09
CA GLY A 449 13.20 29.13 11.23
C GLY A 449 12.88 27.73 10.75
N ASP A 450 11.62 27.35 10.92
CA ASP A 450 11.10 26.06 10.47
C ASP A 450 11.02 26.01 8.94
N LEU A 451 11.41 24.87 8.36
CA LEU A 451 11.36 24.62 6.93
C LEU A 451 9.96 24.25 6.46
N GLN A 452 9.04 23.87 7.36
CA GLN A 452 7.68 23.51 6.98
C GLN A 452 6.95 24.63 6.23
N ASP A 453 6.24 24.26 5.17
CA ASP A 453 5.41 25.15 4.33
C ASP A 453 6.18 26.33 3.71
N GLN A 454 7.48 26.14 3.46
CA GLN A 454 8.30 27.17 2.82
C GLN A 454 8.28 27.08 1.29
N TRP A 455 7.98 25.90 0.74
CA TRP A 455 7.78 25.73 -0.71
C TRP A 455 6.55 26.47 -1.23
N ASN A 456 6.68 27.03 -2.43
CA ASN A 456 5.54 27.48 -3.19
C ASN A 456 4.81 26.26 -3.78
N ALA A 457 3.52 26.13 -3.47
CA ALA A 457 2.65 25.04 -3.93
C ALA A 457 2.55 24.83 -5.46
N THR A 458 3.11 25.72 -6.29
CA THR A 458 2.89 25.71 -7.76
C THR A 458 4.13 26.00 -8.62
N SER A 459 5.26 26.41 -8.03
CA SER A 459 6.37 26.98 -8.83
C SER A 459 7.77 26.60 -8.37
N GLU A 460 7.92 25.55 -7.54
CA GLU A 460 9.23 25.06 -7.06
C GLU A 460 10.17 26.19 -6.58
N LEU A 461 9.58 27.20 -5.94
CA LEU A 461 10.29 28.26 -5.25
C LEU A 461 10.33 27.94 -3.76
N PHE A 462 11.52 27.97 -3.16
CA PHE A 462 11.69 27.84 -1.73
C PHE A 462 12.04 29.19 -1.12
N LYS A 463 11.34 29.62 -0.08
CA LYS A 463 11.61 30.88 0.62
C LYS A 463 12.30 30.61 1.95
N PHE A 464 13.28 31.43 2.32
CA PHE A 464 13.97 31.29 3.61
C PHE A 464 14.56 32.61 4.07
N LEU A 465 14.87 32.70 5.36
CA LEU A 465 15.45 33.90 5.97
C LEU A 465 16.93 33.67 6.28
N VAL A 466 17.78 34.58 5.83
CA VAL A 466 19.23 34.57 6.11
C VAL A 466 19.57 35.66 7.12
N PRO A 467 19.99 35.34 8.35
CA PRO A 467 20.48 36.34 9.29
C PRO A 467 21.80 36.95 8.83
N GLU A 468 21.82 38.28 8.70
CA GLU A 468 23.03 39.01 8.28
C GLU A 468 24.20 38.88 9.26
N SER A 469 23.90 38.63 10.55
CA SER A 469 24.93 38.42 11.58
C SER A 469 25.78 37.19 11.32
N ASN A 470 25.16 36.15 10.76
CA ASN A 470 25.76 34.85 10.50
C ASN A 470 26.36 34.84 9.10
N ALA A 471 25.70 35.47 8.11
CA ALA A 471 26.30 35.66 6.79
C ALA A 471 27.55 36.58 6.79
N GLY A 472 27.82 37.28 7.90
CA GLY A 472 28.99 38.15 8.07
C GLY A 472 28.97 39.44 7.22
N VAL A 473 27.86 39.76 6.56
CA VAL A 473 27.69 40.90 5.66
C VAL A 473 26.28 41.49 5.73
N ASP A 474 26.18 42.81 5.54
CA ASP A 474 24.92 43.53 5.28
C ASP A 474 24.46 43.18 3.85
N LEU A 475 23.48 42.28 3.75
CA LEU A 475 22.95 41.70 2.52
C LEU A 475 21.98 42.67 1.82
N ASN A 476 21.20 43.44 2.59
CA ASN A 476 20.17 44.33 2.04
C ASN A 476 20.66 45.79 1.80
N GLY A 477 21.82 46.16 2.36
CA GLY A 477 22.49 47.44 2.20
C GLY A 477 21.91 48.60 3.03
N ASP A 478 21.14 48.31 4.07
CA ASP A 478 20.51 49.34 4.91
C ASP A 478 21.39 49.81 6.08
N GLY A 479 22.51 49.11 6.32
CA GLY A 479 23.51 49.40 7.34
C GLY A 479 23.19 48.84 8.73
N ASP A 480 22.11 48.07 8.87
CA ASP A 480 21.97 47.04 9.91
C ASP A 480 22.68 45.76 9.44
N ALA A 481 23.09 44.90 10.38
CA ALA A 481 23.74 43.63 10.06
C ALA A 481 23.27 42.54 11.02
N PHE A 482 22.07 42.71 11.58
CA PHE A 482 21.49 41.87 12.62
C PHE A 482 20.04 41.49 12.32
N ASP A 483 19.46 41.97 11.22
CA ASP A 483 18.15 41.54 10.77
C ASP A 483 18.24 40.42 9.72
N PRO A 484 17.23 39.56 9.64
CA PRO A 484 17.17 38.53 8.62
C PRO A 484 16.65 39.07 7.28
N VAL A 485 17.27 38.61 6.19
CA VAL A 485 16.90 38.98 4.81
C VAL A 485 16.23 37.79 4.11
N LEU A 486 15.07 38.06 3.49
CA LEU A 486 14.32 37.07 2.72
C LEU A 486 15.03 36.72 1.42
N HIS A 487 15.30 35.42 1.25
CA HIS A 487 15.87 34.82 0.06
C HIS A 487 14.86 33.89 -0.61
N LEU A 488 15.06 33.67 -1.91
CA LEU A 488 14.32 32.71 -2.72
C LEU A 488 15.32 31.80 -3.43
N ALA A 489 15.23 30.49 -3.21
CA ALA A 489 15.85 29.50 -4.07
C ALA A 489 14.85 29.12 -5.17
N GLN A 490 15.33 29.08 -6.41
CA GLN A 490 14.52 28.70 -7.56
C GLN A 490 15.08 27.43 -8.16
N PHE A 491 14.22 26.43 -8.26
CA PHE A 491 14.45 25.21 -9.02
C PHE A 491 13.74 25.36 -10.36
N GLU A 492 14.38 24.88 -11.43
CA GLU A 492 13.74 24.91 -12.74
C GLU A 492 12.74 23.76 -12.78
N PRO A 493 11.42 24.02 -12.95
CA PRO A 493 10.46 22.95 -13.06
C PRO A 493 10.87 22.08 -14.24
N VAL A 494 11.25 20.84 -13.94
CA VAL A 494 11.63 19.90 -14.98
C VAL A 494 10.37 19.64 -15.79
N SER A 495 10.39 20.03 -17.07
CA SER A 495 9.31 19.65 -17.98
C SER A 495 9.18 18.14 -17.94
N ASN A 496 8.02 17.63 -17.52
CA ASN A 496 7.72 16.20 -17.53
C ASN A 496 8.22 15.55 -18.81
N GLN A 497 9.15 14.60 -18.67
CA GLN A 497 9.67 13.85 -19.80
C GLN A 497 8.68 12.73 -20.12
N PRO A 498 8.27 12.57 -21.39
CA PRO A 498 7.32 11.52 -21.72
C PRO A 498 7.92 10.14 -21.45
N PRO A 499 7.06 9.14 -21.16
CA PRO A 499 7.52 7.80 -20.88
C PRO A 499 8.17 7.17 -22.11
N GLN A 500 8.89 6.09 -21.90
CA GLN A 500 9.63 5.35 -22.90
C GLN A 500 9.11 3.92 -22.97
N ALA A 501 8.16 3.68 -23.88
CA ALA A 501 7.70 2.34 -24.21
C ALA A 501 8.74 1.63 -25.08
N GLN A 502 9.14 0.43 -24.68
CA GLN A 502 10.03 -0.45 -25.42
C GLN A 502 9.24 -1.45 -26.26
N ALA A 503 9.85 -1.93 -27.35
CA ALA A 503 9.21 -2.91 -28.20
C ALA A 503 9.32 -4.30 -27.57
N ASP A 504 8.20 -5.02 -27.57
CA ASP A 504 8.10 -6.29 -26.86
C ASP A 504 8.12 -7.49 -27.80
N ALA A 505 8.64 -8.61 -27.31
CA ALA A 505 8.59 -9.89 -28.00
C ALA A 505 8.13 -11.00 -27.04
N PHE A 506 7.20 -11.83 -27.52
CA PHE A 506 6.74 -13.01 -26.80
C PHE A 506 6.62 -14.19 -27.76
N ASP A 507 6.83 -15.39 -27.22
CA ASP A 507 6.54 -16.65 -27.90
C ASP A 507 5.25 -17.26 -27.34
N ALA A 508 4.45 -17.85 -28.23
CA ALA A 508 3.16 -18.44 -27.88
C ALA A 508 2.99 -19.80 -28.57
N ASP A 509 2.33 -20.75 -27.90
CA ASP A 509 1.89 -21.99 -28.55
C ASP A 509 0.57 -21.78 -29.30
N GLU A 510 0.39 -22.43 -30.45
CA GLU A 510 -0.79 -22.28 -31.32
C GLU A 510 -2.11 -22.71 -30.67
N ILE A 511 -2.06 -23.49 -29.58
CA ILE A 511 -3.22 -23.96 -28.82
C ILE A 511 -3.39 -23.16 -27.53
N ALA A 512 -2.31 -22.95 -26.78
CA ALA A 512 -2.40 -22.42 -25.42
C ALA A 512 -2.16 -20.93 -25.28
N GLY A 513 -1.46 -20.32 -26.25
CA GLY A 513 -1.13 -18.91 -26.21
C GLY A 513 -0.02 -18.56 -25.23
N VAL A 514 -0.09 -17.35 -24.65
CA VAL A 514 0.92 -16.83 -23.71
C VAL A 514 0.30 -15.86 -22.70
N LEU A 515 0.89 -15.82 -21.51
CA LEU A 515 0.61 -14.84 -20.45
C LEU A 515 1.87 -13.98 -20.27
N GLY A 516 1.73 -12.69 -20.06
CA GLY A 516 2.88 -11.80 -19.88
C GLY A 516 2.50 -10.44 -19.31
N ASN A 517 3.49 -9.56 -19.22
CA ASN A 517 3.29 -8.16 -18.86
C ASN A 517 4.04 -7.27 -19.87
N LEU A 518 3.33 -6.30 -20.44
CA LEU A 518 3.87 -5.34 -21.41
C LEU A 518 4.92 -4.40 -20.80
N LEU A 519 4.81 -4.08 -19.51
CA LEU A 519 5.71 -3.14 -18.84
C LEU A 519 7.02 -3.79 -18.34
N SER A 520 7.12 -5.13 -18.40
CA SER A 520 8.29 -5.89 -17.94
C SER A 520 9.35 -6.01 -19.04
N ASP A 521 10.59 -6.36 -18.67
CA ASP A 521 11.63 -6.66 -19.66
C ASP A 521 11.31 -7.97 -20.41
N ASN A 522 11.05 -7.84 -21.70
CA ASN A 522 10.65 -8.92 -22.60
C ASN A 522 11.52 -8.92 -23.88
N GLY A 523 12.76 -8.44 -23.77
CA GLY A 523 13.80 -8.61 -24.80
C GLY A 523 14.46 -7.32 -25.28
N GLN A 524 13.91 -6.15 -24.99
CA GLN A 524 14.50 -4.84 -25.32
C GLN A 524 14.60 -3.89 -24.10
N GLY A 525 14.46 -4.43 -22.89
CA GLY A 525 14.38 -3.67 -21.64
C GLY A 525 12.94 -3.42 -21.21
N PRO A 526 12.71 -3.11 -19.92
CA PRO A 526 11.39 -2.75 -19.41
C PRO A 526 10.98 -1.35 -19.90
N ASP A 527 9.68 -1.11 -19.93
CA ASP A 527 9.16 0.25 -20.07
C ASP A 527 9.61 1.11 -18.88
N SER A 528 9.91 2.37 -19.15
CA SER A 528 10.43 3.28 -18.13
C SER A 528 9.95 4.70 -18.34
N ASP A 529 9.96 5.49 -17.28
CA ASP A 529 9.81 6.93 -17.35
C ASP A 529 11.13 7.59 -16.93
N PRO A 530 11.67 8.58 -17.68
CA PRO A 530 12.91 9.25 -17.30
C PRO A 530 12.83 9.99 -15.96
N ASP A 531 11.64 10.45 -15.58
CA ASP A 531 11.39 11.11 -14.32
C ASP A 531 11.00 10.09 -13.23
N GLY A 532 10.75 8.82 -13.61
CA GLY A 532 10.38 7.72 -12.72
C GLY A 532 8.91 7.70 -12.34
N ASP A 533 8.06 8.41 -13.09
CA ASP A 533 6.62 8.42 -12.88
C ASP A 533 6.01 7.02 -13.09
N PRO A 534 4.98 6.64 -12.31
CA PRO A 534 4.27 5.38 -12.50
C PRO A 534 3.66 5.24 -13.90
N LEU A 535 3.85 4.08 -14.52
CA LEU A 535 3.35 3.79 -15.85
C LEU A 535 2.04 3.02 -15.83
N SER A 536 1.13 3.34 -16.77
CA SER A 536 -0.07 2.53 -17.02
C SER A 536 -0.33 2.37 -18.51
N VAL A 537 -0.87 1.22 -18.91
CA VAL A 537 -1.31 0.99 -20.29
C VAL A 537 -2.61 1.75 -20.52
N LEU A 538 -2.55 2.80 -21.34
CA LEU A 538 -3.66 3.66 -21.72
C LEU A 538 -4.53 3.02 -22.81
N SER A 539 -3.92 2.36 -23.79
CA SER A 539 -4.67 1.73 -24.88
C SER A 539 -3.92 0.61 -25.57
N VAL A 540 -4.65 -0.30 -26.19
CA VAL A 540 -4.11 -1.36 -27.05
C VAL A 540 -4.90 -1.38 -28.36
N GLU A 541 -4.21 -1.34 -29.51
CA GLU A 541 -4.84 -1.16 -30.83
C GLU A 541 -5.82 0.03 -30.88
N GLY A 542 -5.50 1.10 -30.11
CA GLY A 542 -6.34 2.29 -29.97
C GLY A 542 -7.64 2.09 -29.18
N GLN A 543 -7.88 0.92 -28.58
CA GLN A 543 -8.94 0.73 -27.59
C GLN A 543 -8.46 1.17 -26.21
N ALA A 544 -9.12 2.18 -25.65
CA ALA A 544 -8.75 2.74 -24.36
C ALA A 544 -9.03 1.75 -23.21
N ILE A 545 -8.14 1.75 -22.23
CA ILE A 545 -8.24 0.99 -20.98
C ILE A 545 -8.31 2.01 -19.85
N ALA A 546 -9.41 1.98 -19.07
CA ALA A 546 -9.52 2.83 -17.90
C ALA A 546 -8.65 2.28 -16.74
N PRO A 547 -8.16 3.12 -15.80
CA PRO A 547 -7.44 2.66 -14.62
C PRO A 547 -8.14 1.51 -13.90
N GLY A 548 -7.37 0.48 -13.55
CA GLY A 548 -7.85 -0.72 -12.86
C GLY A 548 -8.77 -1.64 -13.68
N GLN A 549 -8.93 -1.37 -14.98
CA GLN A 549 -9.78 -2.16 -15.86
C GLN A 549 -8.95 -3.07 -16.79
N THR A 550 -9.66 -4.01 -17.41
CA THR A 550 -9.11 -4.91 -18.44
C THR A 550 -10.01 -4.88 -19.66
N VAL A 551 -9.42 -4.87 -20.85
CA VAL A 551 -10.16 -4.95 -22.13
C VAL A 551 -9.88 -6.27 -22.84
N LEU A 552 -10.84 -6.76 -23.62
CA LEU A 552 -10.69 -7.93 -24.49
C LEU A 552 -10.80 -7.48 -25.95
N ILE A 553 -9.79 -7.79 -26.74
CA ILE A 553 -9.61 -7.38 -28.14
C ILE A 553 -9.55 -8.65 -29.00
N THR A 554 -10.15 -8.61 -30.18
CA THR A 554 -9.91 -9.62 -31.22
C THR A 554 -8.97 -9.03 -32.25
N LEU A 555 -7.79 -9.63 -32.40
CA LEU A 555 -6.75 -9.18 -33.32
C LEU A 555 -7.09 -9.54 -34.77
N ALA A 556 -6.29 -9.03 -35.71
CA ALA A 556 -6.55 -9.19 -37.13
C ALA A 556 -6.56 -10.65 -37.60
N SER A 557 -5.75 -11.52 -36.97
CA SER A 557 -5.76 -12.97 -37.20
C SER A 557 -7.02 -13.67 -36.68
N GLY A 558 -7.76 -13.07 -35.76
CA GLY A 558 -8.85 -13.71 -35.01
C GLY A 558 -8.41 -14.28 -33.65
N ALA A 559 -7.13 -14.16 -33.29
CA ALA A 559 -6.63 -14.35 -31.94
C ALA A 559 -7.28 -13.35 -30.97
N ARG A 560 -7.35 -13.70 -29.69
CA ARG A 560 -7.95 -12.90 -28.62
C ARG A 560 -6.88 -12.43 -27.67
N LEU A 561 -6.89 -11.14 -27.37
CA LEU A 561 -5.93 -10.50 -26.47
C LEU A 561 -6.71 -9.83 -25.33
N ARG A 562 -6.42 -10.17 -24.08
CA ARG A 562 -6.97 -9.51 -22.90
C ARG A 562 -5.85 -8.73 -22.21
N VAL A 563 -6.00 -7.42 -22.02
CA VAL A 563 -4.94 -6.55 -21.45
C VAL A 563 -5.50 -5.67 -20.34
N GLY A 564 -4.79 -5.62 -19.21
CA GLY A 564 -5.06 -4.74 -18.06
C GLY A 564 -4.29 -3.43 -18.15
N SER A 565 -4.77 -2.40 -17.43
CA SER A 565 -4.06 -1.11 -17.34
C SER A 565 -2.71 -1.22 -16.62
N ASP A 566 -2.47 -2.31 -15.90
CA ASP A 566 -1.23 -2.68 -15.21
C ASP A 566 -0.23 -3.43 -16.13
N GLY A 567 -0.54 -3.56 -17.42
CA GLY A 567 0.29 -4.23 -18.42
C GLY A 567 0.13 -5.75 -18.47
N GLN A 568 -0.51 -6.39 -17.49
CA GLN A 568 -0.78 -7.82 -17.54
C GLN A 568 -1.67 -8.17 -18.74
N PHE A 569 -1.28 -9.19 -19.50
CA PHE A 569 -2.06 -9.65 -20.63
C PHE A 569 -2.13 -11.17 -20.76
N THR A 570 -3.18 -11.61 -21.46
CA THR A 570 -3.34 -12.98 -21.94
C THR A 570 -3.59 -12.97 -23.43
N TYR A 571 -2.80 -13.71 -24.19
CA TYR A 571 -3.00 -13.95 -25.61
C TYR A 571 -3.51 -15.38 -25.83
N ASP A 572 -4.65 -15.51 -26.51
CA ASP A 572 -5.26 -16.77 -26.91
C ASP A 572 -5.30 -16.81 -28.45
N PRO A 573 -4.52 -17.68 -29.10
CA PRO A 573 -4.52 -17.83 -30.56
C PRO A 573 -5.92 -18.13 -31.11
N ASN A 574 -6.83 -18.69 -30.29
CA ASN A 574 -8.23 -18.93 -30.60
C ASN A 574 -8.42 -19.73 -31.91
N GLY A 575 -7.50 -20.66 -32.19
CA GLY A 575 -7.47 -21.47 -33.41
C GLY A 575 -7.25 -20.69 -34.70
N ALA A 576 -6.68 -19.49 -34.63
CA ALA A 576 -6.39 -18.64 -35.78
C ALA A 576 -5.24 -19.17 -36.67
N PHE A 577 -4.42 -20.06 -36.14
CA PHE A 577 -3.25 -20.64 -36.80
C PHE A 577 -3.42 -22.16 -36.94
N ASP A 578 -2.92 -22.71 -38.05
CA ASP A 578 -2.92 -24.14 -38.39
C ASP A 578 -1.50 -24.44 -38.90
N LEU A 579 -0.54 -24.50 -37.97
CA LEU A 579 0.89 -24.61 -38.26
C LEU A 579 1.28 -26.09 -38.29
N ASP A 580 2.12 -26.50 -39.25
CA ASP A 580 2.73 -27.84 -39.17
C ASP A 580 3.80 -27.87 -38.04
N PRO A 581 4.14 -29.05 -37.49
CA PRO A 581 5.24 -29.20 -36.53
C PRO A 581 6.54 -28.50 -36.96
N GLY A 582 7.01 -27.55 -36.14
CA GLY A 582 8.21 -26.74 -36.40
C GLY A 582 8.00 -25.53 -37.32
N GLU A 583 6.75 -25.21 -37.70
CA GLU A 583 6.41 -23.94 -38.34
C GLU A 583 6.07 -22.85 -37.31
N THR A 584 6.29 -21.59 -37.70
CA THR A 584 6.04 -20.41 -36.87
C THR A 584 5.22 -19.36 -37.64
N ALA A 585 4.31 -18.67 -36.95
CA ALA A 585 3.63 -17.46 -37.45
C ALA A 585 3.97 -16.25 -36.57
N GLN A 586 3.72 -15.04 -37.07
CA GLN A 586 3.87 -13.81 -36.28
C GLN A 586 2.59 -12.99 -36.28
N GLU A 587 2.22 -12.48 -35.11
CA GLU A 587 1.17 -11.49 -34.89
C GLU A 587 1.81 -10.22 -34.30
N GLN A 588 1.27 -9.06 -34.64
CA GLN A 588 1.74 -7.79 -34.08
C GLN A 588 0.56 -6.94 -33.62
N PHE A 589 0.75 -6.24 -32.51
CA PHE A 589 -0.17 -5.21 -32.04
C PHE A 589 0.60 -4.08 -31.36
N SER A 590 -0.06 -2.94 -31.21
CA SER A 590 0.48 -1.73 -30.59
C SER A 590 -0.19 -1.45 -29.25
N TYR A 591 0.58 -0.91 -28.32
CA TYR A 591 0.07 -0.40 -27.05
C TYR A 591 0.63 0.98 -26.76
N THR A 592 -0.12 1.76 -26.00
CA THR A 592 0.27 3.10 -25.55
C THR A 592 0.27 3.11 -24.04
N ILE A 593 1.40 3.50 -23.45
CA ILE A 593 1.54 3.78 -22.03
C ILE A 593 1.40 5.27 -21.77
N ARG A 594 1.11 5.61 -20.52
CA ARG A 594 1.13 6.97 -20.01
C ARG A 594 1.80 7.04 -18.64
N ASP A 595 2.35 8.20 -18.34
CA ASP A 595 2.84 8.59 -17.02
C ASP A 595 1.73 9.26 -16.19
N ALA A 596 2.10 9.75 -15.00
CA ALA A 596 1.20 10.45 -14.07
C ALA A 596 0.77 11.85 -14.58
N ALA A 597 1.54 12.45 -15.49
CA ALA A 597 1.27 13.74 -16.11
C ALA A 597 0.53 13.63 -17.47
N ASP A 598 -0.02 12.45 -17.78
CA ASP A 598 -0.73 12.11 -19.03
C ASP A 598 0.11 12.25 -20.31
N ALA A 599 1.44 12.35 -20.22
CA ALA A 599 2.28 12.18 -21.40
C ALA A 599 2.30 10.70 -21.80
N THR A 600 2.54 10.43 -23.09
CA THR A 600 2.28 9.10 -23.66
C THR A 600 3.42 8.63 -24.54
N SER A 601 3.57 7.31 -24.61
CA SER A 601 4.54 6.62 -25.47
C SER A 601 3.89 5.36 -26.05
N THR A 602 4.27 5.00 -27.26
CA THR A 602 3.67 3.86 -27.97
C THR A 602 4.76 2.93 -28.46
N ALA A 603 4.58 1.64 -28.21
CA ALA A 603 5.44 0.59 -28.72
C ALA A 603 4.65 -0.52 -29.42
N GLN A 604 5.39 -1.46 -30.00
CA GLN A 604 4.84 -2.62 -30.68
C GLN A 604 5.24 -3.90 -29.97
N VAL A 605 4.30 -4.83 -29.92
CA VAL A 605 4.49 -6.19 -29.45
C VAL A 605 4.52 -7.12 -30.66
N VAL A 606 5.48 -8.03 -30.70
CA VAL A 606 5.53 -9.14 -31.66
C VAL A 606 5.28 -10.45 -30.91
N ILE A 607 4.23 -11.17 -31.29
CA ILE A 607 3.99 -12.54 -30.80
C ILE A 607 4.38 -13.51 -31.90
N THR A 608 5.38 -14.35 -31.64
CA THR A 608 5.73 -15.47 -32.51
C THR A 608 4.98 -16.72 -32.03
N VAL A 609 4.08 -17.24 -32.85
CA VAL A 609 3.25 -18.40 -32.56
C VAL A 609 3.92 -19.65 -33.13
N HIS A 610 4.08 -20.69 -32.32
CA HIS A 610 4.73 -21.96 -32.66
C HIS A 610 3.76 -23.14 -32.54
N ASN A 611 4.07 -24.25 -33.19
CA ASN A 611 3.45 -25.56 -32.89
C ASN A 611 4.40 -26.41 -32.04
N SER A 612 4.17 -26.48 -30.72
CA SER A 612 4.91 -27.38 -29.83
C SER A 612 4.57 -28.84 -30.14
N ALA A 613 5.41 -29.48 -30.94
CA ALA A 613 5.11 -30.80 -31.51
C ALA A 613 5.46 -31.96 -30.56
N LEU A 614 4.54 -32.93 -30.43
CA LEU A 614 4.83 -34.27 -29.93
C LEU A 614 5.10 -35.21 -31.11
N THR A 615 6.33 -35.68 -31.27
CA THR A 615 6.69 -36.69 -32.27
C THR A 615 7.02 -38.03 -31.62
N ILE A 616 6.60 -39.13 -32.23
CA ILE A 616 6.80 -40.48 -31.71
C ILE A 616 7.66 -41.29 -32.68
N THR A 617 8.83 -41.74 -32.22
CA THR A 617 9.73 -42.60 -33.00
C THR A 617 10.08 -43.84 -32.19
N GLY A 618 9.49 -45.00 -32.56
CA GLY A 618 9.70 -46.23 -31.81
C GLY A 618 9.07 -46.15 -30.41
N ASN A 619 9.90 -46.29 -29.37
CA ASN A 619 9.48 -46.17 -27.96
C ASN A 619 9.87 -44.81 -27.35
N THR A 620 10.30 -43.86 -28.18
CA THR A 620 10.72 -42.51 -27.76
C THR A 620 9.67 -41.49 -28.18
N ALA A 621 9.27 -40.65 -27.22
CA ALA A 621 8.47 -39.46 -27.45
C ALA A 621 9.36 -38.22 -27.37
N THR A 622 9.43 -37.43 -28.43
CA THR A 622 10.17 -36.18 -28.47
C THR A 622 9.18 -35.01 -28.44
N LEU A 623 9.35 -34.13 -27.47
CA LEU A 623 8.63 -32.86 -27.35
C LEU A 623 9.59 -31.70 -27.64
N THR A 624 9.09 -30.68 -28.31
CA THR A 624 9.86 -29.47 -28.58
C THR A 624 9.17 -28.28 -27.95
N GLY A 625 9.95 -27.49 -27.21
CA GLY A 625 9.58 -26.22 -26.61
C GLY A 625 9.45 -25.08 -27.62
N THR A 626 9.53 -23.84 -27.14
CA THR A 626 9.53 -22.62 -27.95
C THR A 626 10.90 -21.95 -27.94
N ASP A 627 11.15 -20.93 -28.77
CA ASP A 627 12.42 -20.18 -28.73
C ASP A 627 12.49 -19.14 -27.57
N GLY A 628 11.50 -19.16 -26.66
CA GLY A 628 11.46 -18.35 -25.44
C GLY A 628 11.29 -19.20 -24.17
N ASP A 629 11.32 -18.54 -23.01
CA ASP A 629 11.37 -19.20 -21.69
C ASP A 629 10.24 -20.21 -21.44
N ASP A 630 10.57 -21.50 -21.43
CA ASP A 630 9.63 -22.59 -21.26
C ASP A 630 9.58 -23.11 -19.82
N PHE A 631 8.37 -23.29 -19.28
CA PHE A 631 8.12 -23.98 -18.03
C PHE A 631 7.59 -25.41 -18.27
N ILE A 632 8.46 -26.38 -18.05
CA ILE A 632 8.21 -27.80 -18.29
C ILE A 632 7.92 -28.50 -16.97
N VAL A 633 6.83 -29.27 -16.88
CA VAL A 633 6.50 -30.08 -15.70
C VAL A 633 6.27 -31.53 -16.09
N HIS A 634 7.01 -32.44 -15.47
CA HIS A 634 6.75 -33.87 -15.62
C HIS A 634 6.83 -34.60 -14.27
N ARG A 635 5.88 -35.50 -14.05
CA ARG A 635 5.87 -36.39 -12.88
C ARG A 635 6.28 -37.78 -13.31
N ILE A 636 7.34 -38.31 -12.72
CA ILE A 636 7.83 -39.65 -13.03
C ILE A 636 6.72 -40.69 -12.78
N GLY A 637 6.51 -41.57 -13.76
CA GLY A 637 5.40 -42.54 -13.78
C GLY A 637 4.07 -42.01 -14.32
N SER A 638 3.94 -40.70 -14.57
CA SER A 638 2.80 -40.10 -15.27
C SER A 638 2.99 -40.20 -16.78
N ARG A 639 1.93 -40.52 -17.53
CA ARG A 639 1.91 -40.42 -19.00
C ARG A 639 1.69 -38.99 -19.50
N ARG A 640 1.70 -37.99 -18.61
CA ARG A 640 1.49 -36.59 -18.98
C ARG A 640 2.76 -35.78 -18.76
N VAL A 641 3.15 -35.03 -19.79
CA VAL A 641 4.17 -33.97 -19.73
C VAL A 641 3.45 -32.65 -19.94
N LYS A 642 3.82 -31.61 -19.19
CA LYS A 642 3.35 -30.25 -19.44
C LYS A 642 4.47 -29.37 -19.94
N ILE A 643 4.20 -28.54 -20.94
CA ILE A 643 5.07 -27.44 -21.38
C ILE A 643 4.18 -26.21 -21.43
N ASN A 644 4.54 -25.14 -20.71
CA ASN A 644 3.76 -23.89 -20.61
C ASN A 644 2.28 -24.13 -20.26
N GLY A 645 2.02 -25.11 -19.38
CA GLY A 645 0.67 -25.53 -18.97
C GLY A 645 -0.04 -26.53 -19.92
N VAL A 646 0.44 -26.70 -21.15
CA VAL A 646 -0.13 -27.61 -22.17
C VAL A 646 0.19 -29.05 -21.86
N SER A 647 -0.83 -29.91 -21.74
CA SER A 647 -0.63 -31.32 -21.37
C SER A 647 -0.54 -32.25 -22.57
N PHE A 648 0.63 -32.82 -22.80
CA PHE A 648 0.88 -33.88 -23.77
C PHE A 648 0.67 -35.24 -23.13
N THR A 649 -0.14 -36.11 -23.74
CA THR A 649 -0.40 -37.47 -23.24
C THR A 649 0.34 -38.50 -24.08
N LEU A 650 1.23 -39.25 -23.43
CA LEU A 650 2.10 -40.22 -24.07
C LEU A 650 1.37 -41.56 -24.32
N PRO A 651 1.58 -42.20 -25.49
CA PRO A 651 1.07 -43.54 -25.78
C PRO A 651 1.57 -44.62 -24.81
N GLU A 652 0.88 -45.77 -24.75
CA GLU A 652 1.20 -46.85 -23.80
C GLU A 652 2.59 -47.49 -23.97
N HIS A 653 3.19 -47.40 -25.16
CA HIS A 653 4.44 -48.08 -25.57
C HIS A 653 5.69 -47.19 -25.46
N ILE A 654 5.57 -46.01 -24.88
CA ILE A 654 6.70 -45.10 -24.71
C ILE A 654 7.44 -45.48 -23.43
N ASP A 655 8.77 -45.59 -23.58
CA ASP A 655 9.69 -45.88 -22.47
C ASP A 655 10.68 -44.70 -22.28
N THR A 656 10.80 -43.81 -23.27
CA THR A 656 11.73 -42.67 -23.25
C THR A 656 11.03 -41.37 -23.64
N ILE A 657 11.30 -40.29 -22.89
CA ILE A 657 10.87 -38.92 -23.17
C ILE A 657 12.10 -38.08 -23.46
N GLU A 658 12.10 -37.40 -24.59
CA GLU A 658 13.12 -36.41 -24.97
C GLU A 658 12.44 -35.04 -25.09
N ILE A 659 13.05 -34.02 -24.50
CA ILE A 659 12.60 -32.63 -24.62
C ILE A 659 13.75 -31.79 -25.15
N ASP A 660 13.47 -30.98 -26.15
CA ASP A 660 14.35 -29.90 -26.60
C ASP A 660 13.61 -28.59 -26.35
N ALA A 661 14.02 -27.82 -25.33
CA ALA A 661 13.36 -26.55 -25.02
C ALA A 661 13.83 -25.40 -25.91
N LEU A 662 14.71 -25.68 -26.89
CA LEU A 662 15.20 -24.72 -27.88
C LEU A 662 16.00 -23.56 -27.27
N ALA A 663 15.51 -22.32 -27.32
CA ALA A 663 16.22 -21.13 -26.86
C ALA A 663 15.36 -20.42 -25.80
N GLY A 664 15.99 -19.62 -24.94
CA GLY A 664 15.29 -19.02 -23.80
C GLY A 664 16.02 -19.35 -22.49
N ASN A 665 15.44 -18.92 -21.36
CA ASN A 665 15.81 -19.37 -20.02
C ASN A 665 14.77 -20.39 -19.55
N ASP A 666 15.00 -21.65 -19.88
CA ASP A 666 14.00 -22.69 -19.71
C ASP A 666 14.08 -23.31 -18.32
N THR A 667 12.91 -23.58 -17.74
CA THR A 667 12.75 -24.21 -16.43
C THR A 667 12.08 -25.56 -16.54
N LEU A 668 12.78 -26.61 -16.11
CA LEU A 668 12.26 -27.96 -15.96
C LEU A 668 11.96 -28.29 -14.51
N ASN A 669 10.72 -28.61 -14.19
CA ASN A 669 10.28 -29.15 -12.90
C ASN A 669 9.94 -30.65 -13.02
N LEU A 670 10.80 -31.49 -12.46
CA LEU A 670 10.59 -32.94 -12.38
C LEU A 670 10.18 -33.35 -10.98
N ILE A 671 9.05 -34.06 -10.90
CA ILE A 671 8.49 -34.57 -9.66
C ILE A 671 8.68 -36.09 -9.64
N GLY A 672 9.54 -36.55 -8.74
CA GLY A 672 9.89 -37.94 -8.47
C GLY A 672 8.77 -38.76 -7.84
N THR A 673 9.08 -40.02 -7.54
CA THR A 673 8.15 -40.96 -6.89
C THR A 673 8.55 -41.17 -5.43
N SER A 674 8.02 -42.18 -4.75
CA SER A 674 8.48 -42.52 -3.39
C SER A 674 9.61 -43.57 -3.40
N GLY A 675 10.25 -43.77 -4.56
CA GLY A 675 11.27 -44.78 -4.83
C GLY A 675 12.67 -44.16 -4.78
N ASP A 676 13.71 -44.96 -5.05
CA ASP A 676 15.07 -44.43 -5.19
C ASP A 676 15.26 -43.98 -6.65
N GLU A 677 15.45 -42.68 -6.88
CA GLU A 677 15.70 -42.12 -8.21
C GLU A 677 17.11 -41.57 -8.39
N SER A 678 17.62 -41.63 -9.63
CA SER A 678 18.95 -41.12 -9.99
C SER A 678 18.94 -40.17 -11.19
N GLY A 679 19.55 -39.00 -11.02
CA GLY A 679 19.66 -37.99 -12.08
C GLY A 679 21.10 -37.54 -12.33
N LEU A 680 21.38 -37.15 -13.57
CA LEU A 680 22.61 -36.50 -13.99
C LEU A 680 22.27 -35.17 -14.66
N THR A 681 22.78 -34.08 -14.11
CA THR A 681 22.62 -32.74 -14.68
C THR A 681 23.95 -32.20 -15.21
N ARG A 682 23.88 -31.51 -16.35
CA ARG A 682 24.95 -30.77 -17.02
C ARG A 682 24.40 -29.40 -17.46
N PRO A 683 25.24 -28.38 -17.66
CA PRO A 683 24.79 -27.13 -18.27
C PRO A 683 24.08 -27.42 -19.61
N GLY A 684 22.83 -26.94 -19.74
CA GLY A 684 21.98 -27.14 -20.92
C GLY A 684 21.53 -28.59 -21.17
N THR A 685 21.70 -29.53 -20.23
CA THR A 685 21.19 -30.91 -20.41
C THR A 685 20.87 -31.59 -19.08
N VAL A 686 19.69 -32.20 -19.01
CA VAL A 686 19.20 -32.95 -17.86
C VAL A 686 18.88 -34.38 -18.27
N PHE A 687 19.38 -35.36 -17.51
CA PHE A 687 19.15 -36.77 -17.76
C PHE A 687 18.68 -37.50 -16.49
N PHE A 688 17.60 -38.28 -16.62
CA PHE A 688 17.02 -39.09 -15.55
C PHE A 688 16.84 -40.53 -16.00
N GLU A 689 17.41 -41.45 -15.21
CA GLU A 689 17.21 -42.88 -15.34
C GLU A 689 16.27 -43.35 -14.23
N HIS A 690 15.21 -44.04 -14.60
CA HIS A 690 14.31 -44.65 -13.63
C HIS A 690 14.86 -46.01 -13.17
N ASP A 691 14.62 -46.39 -11.90
CA ASP A 691 14.94 -47.74 -11.43
C ASP A 691 14.00 -48.78 -12.05
N ALA A 692 14.57 -49.82 -12.64
CA ALA A 692 13.88 -50.91 -13.34
C ALA A 692 12.91 -51.73 -12.46
N THR A 693 12.81 -51.47 -11.15
CA THR A 693 11.85 -52.10 -10.25
C THR A 693 10.54 -51.32 -10.04
N HIS A 694 10.44 -50.09 -10.57
CA HIS A 694 9.27 -49.21 -10.49
C HIS A 694 8.82 -48.74 -11.89
N ALA A 695 7.56 -48.30 -12.04
CA ALA A 695 7.04 -47.84 -13.32
C ALA A 695 7.51 -46.40 -13.63
N GLY A 696 8.31 -46.20 -14.68
CA GLY A 696 8.85 -44.89 -15.04
C GLY A 696 9.21 -44.77 -16.53
N PHE A 697 9.73 -43.59 -16.90
CA PHE A 697 10.27 -43.27 -18.22
C PHE A 697 11.72 -42.85 -18.04
N ASP A 698 12.58 -43.19 -19.00
CA ASP A 698 13.87 -42.51 -19.13
C ASP A 698 13.61 -41.11 -19.69
N PHE A 699 14.15 -40.07 -19.07
CA PHE A 699 13.83 -38.68 -19.41
C PHE A 699 15.11 -37.90 -19.73
N THR A 700 15.14 -37.25 -20.90
CA THR A 700 16.21 -36.35 -21.31
C THR A 700 15.62 -35.00 -21.69
N ALA A 701 16.18 -33.90 -21.17
CA ALA A 701 15.90 -32.55 -21.66
C ALA A 701 17.21 -31.87 -22.07
N VAL A 702 17.19 -31.14 -23.17
CA VAL A 702 18.31 -30.30 -23.66
C VAL A 702 17.87 -28.85 -23.78
N ASN A 703 18.84 -27.94 -23.70
CA ASN A 703 18.66 -26.49 -23.64
C ASN A 703 17.77 -26.09 -22.45
N VAL A 704 18.22 -26.41 -21.23
CA VAL A 704 17.48 -26.05 -20.00
C VAL A 704 18.45 -25.39 -19.03
N GLU A 705 18.10 -24.19 -18.59
CA GLU A 705 18.89 -23.33 -17.71
C GLU A 705 18.59 -23.61 -16.23
N ILE A 706 17.32 -23.90 -15.89
CA ILE A 706 16.88 -24.16 -14.53
C ILE A 706 16.25 -25.55 -14.44
N ALA A 707 16.80 -26.43 -13.59
CA ALA A 707 16.21 -27.73 -13.29
C ALA A 707 15.82 -27.82 -11.80
N ILE A 708 14.53 -27.97 -11.54
CA ILE A 708 13.94 -28.19 -10.22
C ILE A 708 13.57 -29.66 -10.10
N LEU A 709 14.09 -30.29 -9.05
CA LEU A 709 13.96 -31.73 -8.83
C LEU A 709 13.39 -31.98 -7.44
N ASP A 710 12.19 -32.55 -7.41
CA ASP A 710 11.51 -32.98 -6.19
C ASP A 710 11.58 -34.50 -6.09
N GLY A 711 12.31 -35.04 -5.11
CA GLY A 711 12.50 -36.48 -4.95
C GLY A 711 11.30 -37.23 -4.39
N ASN A 712 10.33 -36.55 -3.75
CA ASN A 712 9.12 -37.16 -3.17
C ASN A 712 9.30 -38.43 -2.28
N GLY A 713 10.46 -38.56 -1.63
CA GLY A 713 10.80 -39.54 -0.60
C GLY A 713 11.53 -40.78 -1.15
N GLY A 714 12.56 -41.27 -0.46
CA GLY A 714 13.48 -42.31 -0.99
C GLY A 714 14.93 -41.98 -0.65
N ASN A 715 15.90 -42.77 -1.12
CA ASN A 715 17.32 -42.40 -1.12
C ASN A 715 17.74 -41.90 -2.51
N ASP A 716 17.33 -40.69 -2.85
CA ASP A 716 17.59 -40.09 -4.16
C ASP A 716 19.02 -39.61 -4.32
N THR A 717 19.58 -39.77 -5.53
CA THR A 717 20.94 -39.32 -5.84
C THR A 717 20.95 -38.44 -7.08
N LEU A 718 21.34 -37.17 -6.93
CA LEU A 718 21.63 -36.28 -8.06
C LEU A 718 23.14 -36.03 -8.19
N THR A 719 23.68 -36.19 -9.39
CA THR A 719 25.08 -35.89 -9.70
C THR A 719 25.18 -34.72 -10.66
N LEU A 720 25.96 -33.70 -10.31
CA LEU A 720 26.34 -32.59 -11.19
C LEU A 720 27.72 -32.83 -11.80
N ARG A 721 27.88 -32.55 -13.10
CA ARG A 721 29.19 -32.54 -13.76
C ARG A 721 29.30 -31.33 -14.67
N ASP A 722 30.18 -30.39 -14.32
CA ASP A 722 30.70 -29.37 -15.24
C ASP A 722 32.04 -29.86 -15.83
N PRO A 723 32.11 -30.19 -17.13
CA PRO A 723 33.36 -30.57 -17.76
C PRO A 723 34.17 -29.37 -18.27
N THR A 724 33.59 -28.17 -18.51
CA THR A 724 34.27 -27.01 -19.12
C THR A 724 33.43 -25.70 -19.15
N ALA A 725 33.95 -24.64 -18.47
CA ALA A 725 33.81 -23.17 -18.68
C ALA A 725 32.83 -22.39 -17.76
N PRO A 726 33.12 -21.10 -17.42
CA PRO A 726 32.35 -20.33 -16.44
C PRO A 726 31.04 -19.81 -17.05
N GLY A 727 29.92 -20.24 -16.47
CA GLY A 727 28.57 -19.69 -16.67
C GLY A 727 27.88 -19.51 -15.31
N ASP A 728 26.87 -18.65 -15.26
CA ASP A 728 26.10 -18.34 -14.04
C ASP A 728 25.03 -19.40 -13.79
N ASP A 729 25.44 -20.59 -13.35
CA ASP A 729 24.52 -21.71 -13.10
C ASP A 729 23.83 -21.56 -11.72
N LYS A 730 22.49 -21.62 -11.69
CA LYS A 730 21.69 -21.67 -10.44
C LYS A 730 21.02 -23.02 -10.26
N PHE A 731 20.98 -23.52 -9.02
CA PHE A 731 20.48 -24.86 -8.72
C PHE A 731 19.55 -24.86 -7.50
N PHE A 732 18.33 -25.37 -7.68
CA PHE A 732 17.33 -25.55 -6.62
C PHE A 732 17.02 -27.03 -6.41
N THR A 733 17.24 -27.52 -5.19
CA THR A 733 16.83 -28.88 -4.80
C THR A 733 16.05 -28.88 -3.50
N ARG A 734 14.99 -29.71 -3.44
CA ARG A 734 14.27 -30.03 -2.19
C ARG A 734 14.42 -31.50 -1.71
N PRO A 735 15.63 -32.08 -1.53
CA PRO A 735 15.83 -33.34 -0.82
C PRO A 735 16.59 -33.14 0.50
N HIS A 736 16.51 -34.16 1.35
CA HIS A 736 17.18 -34.25 2.66
C HIS A 736 18.73 -34.36 2.63
N SER A 737 19.41 -34.05 1.52
CA SER A 737 20.86 -33.78 1.51
C SER A 737 21.32 -33.18 0.16
N ALA A 738 22.09 -32.09 0.18
CA ALA A 738 22.86 -31.62 -0.97
C ALA A 738 24.25 -31.12 -0.52
N VAL A 739 25.28 -31.33 -1.35
CA VAL A 739 26.66 -30.86 -1.15
C VAL A 739 27.13 -30.22 -2.46
N MET A 740 27.65 -28.99 -2.42
CA MET A 740 28.31 -28.33 -3.56
C MET A 740 29.60 -27.60 -3.13
N PHE A 741 30.56 -27.49 -4.05
CA PHE A 741 31.84 -26.80 -3.91
C PHE A 741 32.01 -25.78 -5.04
N ALA A 742 32.57 -24.59 -4.74
CA ALA A 742 33.22 -23.70 -5.71
C ALA A 742 34.56 -23.21 -5.13
N ALA A 743 35.53 -22.86 -5.99
CA ALA A 743 36.91 -22.56 -5.58
C ALA A 743 37.20 -21.08 -5.27
N ASP A 744 36.24 -20.18 -5.50
CA ASP A 744 36.39 -18.71 -5.39
C ASP A 744 35.49 -18.04 -4.34
N GLY A 745 34.53 -18.76 -3.75
CA GLY A 745 33.94 -18.40 -2.46
C GLY A 745 32.80 -17.37 -2.47
N SER A 746 32.11 -17.14 -3.59
CA SER A 746 30.90 -16.32 -3.60
C SER A 746 29.65 -17.16 -3.86
N TYR A 747 28.78 -17.34 -2.85
CA TYR A 747 27.31 -17.35 -2.97
C TYR A 747 26.63 -17.33 -1.58
N GLN A 748 25.46 -16.70 -1.52
CA GLN A 748 24.50 -16.76 -0.42
C GLN A 748 23.62 -18.03 -0.55
N SER A 749 23.34 -18.69 0.57
CA SER A 749 22.31 -19.74 0.65
C SER A 749 21.40 -19.47 1.85
N ASN A 750 20.10 -19.30 1.63
CA ASN A 750 19.11 -19.38 2.69
C ASN A 750 18.82 -20.85 2.97
N ALA A 751 19.17 -21.31 4.17
CA ALA A 751 18.86 -22.65 4.65
C ALA A 751 18.29 -22.57 6.07
N PHE A 752 17.05 -23.01 6.25
CA PHE A 752 16.44 -23.19 7.57
C PHE A 752 16.70 -24.62 8.09
N GLY A 753 17.32 -24.74 9.27
CA GLY A 753 17.13 -25.89 10.18
C GLY A 753 18.06 -27.11 10.11
N PHE A 754 19.39 -27.01 9.87
CA PHE A 754 20.28 -28.19 9.94
C PHE A 754 21.69 -27.95 10.54
N MET A 755 22.35 -29.05 10.96
CA MET A 755 23.74 -29.13 11.44
C MET A 755 24.66 -29.71 10.35
N THR A 756 25.81 -29.07 10.10
CA THR A 756 26.84 -29.50 9.14
C THR A 756 27.90 -30.40 9.78
N THR A 757 28.28 -31.51 9.13
CA THR A 757 29.47 -32.31 9.49
C THR A 757 30.35 -32.54 8.26
N GLY A 758 31.52 -31.89 8.21
CA GLY A 758 32.52 -32.06 7.15
C GLY A 758 33.61 -33.08 7.53
N ILE A 759 33.99 -33.95 6.59
CA ILE A 759 35.25 -34.72 6.63
C ILE A 759 36.15 -34.22 5.50
N PHE A 760 37.27 -33.62 5.87
CA PHE A 760 38.29 -33.13 4.95
C PHE A 760 39.23 -34.27 4.53
N ASN A 761 39.43 -34.44 3.22
CA ASN A 761 40.63 -35.06 2.69
C ASN A 761 41.27 -34.09 1.70
N ALA A 762 42.41 -33.53 2.09
CA ALA A 762 43.26 -32.75 1.20
C ALA A 762 43.96 -33.70 0.22
N GLY A 763 43.70 -33.52 -1.07
CA GLY A 763 44.38 -34.22 -2.17
C GLY A 763 44.62 -33.26 -3.31
#